data_AF-A0AAF0T3F3-F1
#
_entry.id   AF-A0AAF0T3F3-F1
#
_cell.length_a   1.000
_cell.length_b   1.000
_cell.length_c   1.000
_cell.angle_alpha   90.00
_cell.angle_beta   90.00
_cell.angle_gamma   90.00
#
_symmetry.space_group_name_H-M   'P 1'
#
loop_
_entity.id
_entity.type
_entity.pdbx_description
1 polymer ?
#
loop_
_entity_poly.entity_id
_entity_poly.type
_entity_poly.pdbx_seq_one_letter_code
_entity_poly.pdbx_strand_id
1 'polypeptide(L)'
;MSGSGTEDFGSNRIRIDFSETVYIGGPIDVSLQGRLPFVSEPDITLVAAMLGYSGEIPDDRAEWHHNYTPIECWMSAHILREVNGWTIKQTAKRIRAERDMPQTLGFFEEEPKPGARGDPPSYTQLRDTWEETFTDRHRGAVKVIAERLVEYCRENGFPAPEDVFLPEEEVEVEEPTEDHPTVRELTIEKTADVWEHARPMVLKHWYLKRHHNWQIPEARFFDGHAALATAGDDVFPESGLGNMLAKSGHDQIHYPSTHRRELKKFTIEEIRELHQEVTRDLIAEARRKGELVGKMKVAIDQTKGHPWTGEVVRNADGSNAEDWVLGYKNDNDTRPQHYFQWATVQVVGLDVPLILDAIPVKRGMTKGETVDKLMATANELLHDPEIVMMDAGFDSEAAKNSTEKHSTYYLNKKSRDSDDKRRMRKMWENRETVRIIEEEDRPGMPTRKTVYVPHVLADGEDEGDNDGPSELRQGLLSDFQEAGGDELPDQSPFDSLVDDIREEEGEKGLSEDDIDGAEQYVVFETNHPLANKRGGRNRETIPEEEQIHAAARMIRNYGDRWGIENGYKKVGHFLPRSGSKDPVLRFFGFMFACTLCNCWRLVDLLVKLSVEDDPDYTPLVTASRFLAVAEGMFGLGSKPPPD
;
A
#
# COMPACT_ATOMS: atom_id res chain seq x y z
N MET A 1 -50.83 53.31 20.00
CA MET A 1 -51.38 52.94 18.67
C MET A 1 -50.22 52.35 17.90
N SER A 2 -50.16 51.14 17.36
CA SER A 2 -50.98 49.93 17.35
C SER A 2 -50.45 49.12 16.16
N GLY A 3 -50.13 47.83 16.34
CA GLY A 3 -49.86 46.85 15.28
C GLY A 3 -48.38 46.75 14.88
N SER A 4 -47.70 45.62 15.14
CA SER A 4 -47.68 44.35 14.36
C SER A 4 -46.73 44.44 13.15
N GLY A 5 -45.68 43.65 12.96
CA GLY A 5 -45.37 42.35 13.54
C GLY A 5 -43.87 42.09 13.53
N THR A 6 -43.40 41.48 14.61
CA THR A 6 -42.28 40.54 14.58
C THR A 6 -42.76 39.35 13.76
N GLU A 7 -42.41 39.29 12.48
CA GLU A 7 -42.49 38.05 11.73
C GLU A 7 -41.46 37.08 12.30
N ASP A 8 -41.97 36.14 13.07
CA ASP A 8 -41.32 34.93 13.50
C ASP A 8 -41.04 34.06 12.27
N PHE A 9 -39.92 34.28 11.58
CA PHE A 9 -39.43 33.37 10.53
C PHE A 9 -38.66 32.20 11.15
N GLY A 10 -39.30 31.48 12.06
CA GLY A 10 -38.86 30.18 12.54
C GLY A 10 -39.45 29.07 11.67
N SER A 11 -38.62 28.41 10.86
CA SER A 11 -38.59 26.93 10.65
C SER A 11 -38.00 26.47 9.31
N ASN A 12 -37.76 27.35 8.32
CA ASN A 12 -37.40 26.94 6.95
C ASN A 12 -35.97 27.26 6.48
N ARG A 13 -35.02 27.51 7.40
CA ARG A 13 -33.62 27.78 7.03
C ARG A 13 -32.82 26.48 6.92
N ILE A 14 -32.20 26.27 5.77
CA ILE A 14 -31.34 25.11 5.49
C ILE A 14 -30.03 25.27 6.27
N ARG A 15 -29.62 24.18 6.92
CA ARG A 15 -28.33 24.09 7.61
C ARG A 15 -27.31 23.51 6.63
N ILE A 16 -26.19 24.21 6.45
CA ILE A 16 -25.01 23.69 5.76
C ILE A 16 -23.92 23.46 6.81
N ASP A 17 -23.22 22.34 6.67
CA ASP A 17 -22.16 21.88 7.58
C ASP A 17 -21.07 21.19 6.73
N PHE A 18 -20.47 21.96 5.81
CA PHE A 18 -19.36 21.51 4.98
C PHE A 18 -18.04 22.03 5.56
N SER A 19 -17.05 21.16 5.65
CA SER A 19 -15.68 21.52 6.04
C SER A 19 -14.72 20.51 5.43
N GLU A 20 -13.63 21.01 4.86
CA GLU A 20 -12.56 20.21 4.28
C GLU A 20 -11.22 20.87 4.61
N THR A 21 -10.18 20.08 4.90
CA THR A 21 -8.85 20.62 5.20
C THR A 21 -7.88 20.22 4.10
N VAL A 22 -7.37 21.21 3.37
CA VAL A 22 -6.38 21.01 2.31
C VAL A 22 -5.01 21.56 2.71
N TYR A 23 -3.93 21.01 2.14
CA TYR A 23 -2.56 21.40 2.51
C TYR A 23 -1.86 22.17 1.39
N ILE A 24 -1.72 23.48 1.57
CA ILE A 24 -0.99 24.38 0.66
C ILE A 24 0.05 25.13 1.47
N GLY A 25 1.26 24.57 1.61
CA GLY A 25 2.32 25.14 2.47
C GLY A 25 2.02 25.12 3.98
N GLY A 26 0.83 24.71 4.36
CA GLY A 26 0.28 24.54 5.70
C GLY A 26 -1.19 24.09 5.61
N PRO A 27 -1.84 23.72 6.73
CA PRO A 27 -3.26 23.35 6.71
C PRO A 27 -4.15 24.56 6.45
N ILE A 28 -5.08 24.42 5.50
CA ILE A 28 -6.11 25.40 5.14
C ILE A 28 -7.48 24.75 5.32
N ASP A 29 -8.27 25.28 6.24
CA ASP A 29 -9.64 24.83 6.46
C ASP A 29 -10.59 25.59 5.54
N VAL A 30 -11.28 24.87 4.67
CA VAL A 30 -12.29 25.40 3.75
C VAL A 30 -13.66 24.95 4.23
N SER A 31 -14.51 25.88 4.63
CA SER A 31 -15.77 25.52 5.28
C SER A 31 -16.92 26.48 4.96
N LEU A 32 -18.13 25.94 5.06
CA LEU A 32 -19.37 26.69 5.08
C LEU A 32 -20.28 26.07 6.14
N GLN A 33 -20.40 26.75 7.27
CA GLN A 33 -21.15 26.25 8.43
C GLN A 33 -22.22 27.24 8.88
N GLY A 34 -23.44 26.76 9.10
CA GLY A 34 -24.50 27.52 9.77
C GLY A 34 -25.89 27.39 9.13
N ARG A 35 -26.86 28.13 9.71
CA ARG A 35 -28.20 28.28 9.14
C ARG A 35 -28.20 29.46 8.18
N LEU A 36 -28.15 29.16 6.89
CA LEU A 36 -28.14 30.15 5.83
C LEU A 36 -29.57 30.59 5.48
N PRO A 37 -29.77 31.80 4.93
CA PRO A 37 -31.10 32.38 4.67
C PRO A 37 -31.79 31.77 3.44
N PHE A 38 -31.50 30.51 3.09
CA PHE A 38 -32.12 29.85 1.95
C PHE A 38 -33.56 29.44 2.28
N VAL A 39 -34.47 29.76 1.36
CA VAL A 39 -35.91 29.45 1.46
C VAL A 39 -36.24 28.15 0.70
N SER A 40 -35.32 27.68 -0.14
CA SER A 40 -35.33 26.42 -0.91
C SER A 40 -33.92 25.82 -0.94
N GLU A 41 -33.79 24.54 -1.29
CA GLU A 41 -32.50 23.85 -1.45
C GLU A 41 -31.57 24.62 -2.40
N PRO A 42 -30.38 25.06 -1.93
CA PRO A 42 -29.42 25.74 -2.78
C PRO A 42 -28.80 24.74 -3.77
N ASP A 43 -28.51 25.19 -4.98
CA ASP A 43 -27.68 24.41 -5.90
C ASP A 43 -26.20 24.47 -5.49
N ILE A 44 -25.41 23.55 -6.03
CA ILE A 44 -23.96 23.48 -5.74
C ILE A 44 -23.20 24.76 -6.12
N THR A 45 -23.67 25.52 -7.11
CA THR A 45 -23.03 26.79 -7.52
C THR A 45 -23.07 27.80 -6.38
N LEU A 46 -24.22 27.90 -5.71
CA LEU A 46 -24.42 28.83 -4.61
C LEU A 46 -23.65 28.40 -3.35
N VAL A 47 -23.56 27.09 -3.09
CA VAL A 47 -22.77 26.56 -1.96
C VAL A 47 -21.28 26.82 -2.19
N ALA A 48 -20.77 26.52 -3.39
CA ALA A 48 -19.36 26.71 -3.76
C ALA A 48 -18.93 28.19 -3.67
N ALA A 49 -19.79 29.11 -4.10
CA ALA A 49 -19.49 30.54 -4.05
C ALA A 49 -19.35 31.09 -2.62
N MET A 50 -19.88 30.41 -1.61
CA MET A 50 -19.92 30.88 -0.23
C MET A 50 -18.87 30.23 0.68
N LEU A 51 -17.97 29.40 0.15
CA LEU A 51 -16.91 28.78 0.93
C LEU A 51 -15.99 29.84 1.58
N GLY A 52 -15.73 29.68 2.87
CA GLY A 52 -14.76 30.47 3.62
C GLY A 52 -13.46 29.70 3.81
N TYR A 53 -12.35 30.45 3.92
CA TYR A 53 -11.01 29.90 4.12
C TYR A 53 -10.46 30.35 5.48
N SER A 54 -9.81 29.43 6.20
CA SER A 54 -9.08 29.69 7.43
C SER A 54 -7.70 29.06 7.35
N GLY A 55 -6.66 29.88 7.41
CA GLY A 55 -5.26 29.48 7.19
C GLY A 55 -4.55 30.48 6.28
N GLU A 56 -3.21 30.41 6.24
CA GLU A 56 -2.40 31.25 5.35
C GLU A 56 -2.12 30.50 4.05
N ILE A 57 -2.79 30.89 2.96
CA ILE A 57 -2.54 30.31 1.64
C ILE A 57 -1.30 31.01 1.05
N PRO A 58 -0.22 30.27 0.73
CA PRO A 58 1.00 30.85 0.16
C PRO A 58 0.71 31.60 -1.14
N ASP A 59 0.97 32.91 -1.14
CA ASP A 59 0.83 33.78 -2.30
C ASP A 59 2.11 34.61 -2.43
N ASP A 60 2.93 34.29 -3.44
CA ASP A 60 4.21 34.96 -3.70
C ASP A 60 4.05 36.28 -4.47
N ARG A 61 2.81 36.62 -4.85
CA ARG A 61 2.49 37.84 -5.58
C ARG A 61 2.55 39.05 -4.66
N ALA A 62 3.06 40.16 -5.18
CA ALA A 62 3.19 41.40 -4.44
C ALA A 62 1.81 42.02 -4.09
N GLU A 63 1.42 41.99 -2.81
CA GLU A 63 0.14 42.54 -2.33
C GLU A 63 -0.08 44.03 -2.67
N TRP A 64 1.00 44.79 -2.80
CA TRP A 64 0.99 46.22 -3.11
C TRP A 64 0.74 46.52 -4.60
N HIS A 65 0.70 45.51 -5.47
CA HIS A 65 0.45 45.70 -6.89
C HIS A 65 -1.03 46.04 -7.13
N HIS A 66 -1.32 47.01 -8.01
CA HIS A 66 -2.69 47.50 -8.23
C HIS A 66 -3.65 46.46 -8.84
N ASN A 67 -3.11 45.38 -9.40
CA ASN A 67 -3.88 44.21 -9.91
C ASN A 67 -3.89 43.03 -8.91
N TYR A 68 -3.44 43.22 -7.67
CA TYR A 68 -3.40 42.14 -6.69
C TYR A 68 -4.84 41.79 -6.23
N THR A 69 -5.21 40.54 -6.45
CA THR A 69 -6.45 39.92 -5.95
C THR A 69 -6.06 38.69 -5.14
N PRO A 70 -6.55 38.55 -3.90
CA PRO A 70 -6.18 37.44 -3.03
C PRO A 70 -6.37 36.08 -3.69
N ILE A 71 -5.50 35.13 -3.37
CA ILE A 71 -5.44 33.84 -4.05
C ILE A 71 -6.70 33.00 -3.84
N GLU A 72 -7.35 33.15 -2.69
CA GLU A 72 -8.62 32.51 -2.33
C GLU A 72 -9.77 32.89 -3.28
N CYS A 73 -9.79 34.12 -3.81
CA CYS A 73 -10.82 34.55 -4.76
C CYS A 73 -10.70 33.79 -6.08
N TRP A 74 -9.47 33.58 -6.53
CA TRP A 74 -9.18 32.79 -7.71
C TRP A 74 -9.48 31.31 -7.48
N MET A 75 -9.13 30.77 -6.31
CA MET A 75 -9.45 29.39 -5.94
C MET A 75 -10.96 29.17 -5.93
N SER A 76 -11.72 30.08 -5.33
CA SER A 76 -13.19 30.04 -5.31
C SER A 76 -13.79 30.05 -6.72
N ALA A 77 -13.25 30.88 -7.63
CA ALA A 77 -13.69 30.91 -9.03
C ALA A 77 -13.39 29.60 -9.77
N HIS A 78 -12.28 28.93 -9.46
CA HIS A 78 -11.94 27.65 -10.05
C HIS A 78 -12.66 26.46 -9.39
N ILE A 79 -13.00 26.52 -8.10
CA ILE A 79 -13.92 25.54 -7.48
C ILE A 79 -15.29 25.63 -8.16
N LEU A 80 -15.80 26.84 -8.38
CA LEU A 80 -17.05 27.07 -9.13
C LEU A 80 -17.00 26.50 -10.56
N ARG A 81 -15.81 26.54 -11.19
CA ARG A 81 -15.54 25.94 -12.50
C ARG A 81 -15.66 24.42 -12.43
N GLU A 82 -14.94 23.80 -11.50
CA GLU A 82 -14.86 22.33 -11.36
C GLU A 82 -16.22 21.73 -11.00
N VAL A 83 -16.90 22.23 -9.95
CA VAL A 83 -18.17 21.66 -9.47
C VAL A 83 -19.30 21.72 -10.49
N ASN A 84 -19.17 22.58 -11.50
CA ASN A 84 -20.15 22.76 -12.55
C ASN A 84 -19.70 22.23 -13.92
N GLY A 85 -18.47 21.71 -14.04
CA GLY A 85 -17.90 21.28 -15.32
C GLY A 85 -17.81 22.40 -16.37
N TRP A 86 -17.55 23.64 -15.94
CA TRP A 86 -17.44 24.77 -16.88
C TRP A 86 -16.04 24.85 -17.49
N THR A 87 -15.98 25.24 -18.77
CA THR A 87 -14.71 25.75 -19.34
C THR A 87 -14.35 27.10 -18.70
N ILE A 88 -13.06 27.45 -18.65
CA ILE A 88 -12.59 28.76 -18.15
C ILE A 88 -13.34 29.94 -18.79
N LYS A 89 -13.65 29.82 -20.09
CA LYS A 89 -14.42 30.83 -20.85
C LYS A 89 -15.87 30.93 -20.37
N GLN A 90 -16.51 29.80 -20.07
CA GLN A 90 -17.87 29.78 -19.50
C GLN A 90 -17.86 30.36 -18.09
N THR A 91 -16.88 30.01 -17.25
CA THR A 91 -16.71 30.56 -15.90
C THR A 91 -16.59 32.08 -15.91
N ALA A 92 -15.68 32.65 -16.71
CA ALA A 92 -15.53 34.10 -16.85
C ALA A 92 -16.85 34.78 -17.30
N LYS A 93 -17.57 34.15 -18.24
CA LYS A 93 -18.83 34.67 -18.76
C LYS A 93 -19.94 34.64 -17.71
N ARG A 94 -20.04 33.57 -16.92
CA ARG A 94 -21.09 33.38 -15.91
C ARG A 94 -20.86 34.26 -14.68
N ILE A 95 -19.63 34.29 -14.15
CA ILE A 95 -19.26 35.19 -13.06
C ILE A 95 -19.58 36.65 -13.43
N ARG A 96 -19.32 37.05 -14.68
CA ARG A 96 -19.64 38.41 -15.17
C ARG A 96 -21.14 38.64 -15.41
N ALA A 97 -21.90 37.60 -15.75
CA ALA A 97 -23.32 37.72 -16.07
C ALA A 97 -24.19 37.87 -14.82
N GLU A 98 -23.72 37.37 -13.67
CA GLU A 98 -24.40 37.47 -12.40
C GLU A 98 -23.92 38.71 -11.63
N ARG A 99 -24.86 39.57 -11.24
CA ARG A 99 -24.55 40.87 -10.64
C ARG A 99 -23.73 40.76 -9.36
N ASP A 100 -24.04 39.77 -8.53
CA ASP A 100 -23.52 39.68 -7.16
C ASP A 100 -22.42 38.60 -7.03
N MET A 101 -22.28 37.69 -8.00
CA MET A 101 -21.33 36.57 -7.97
C MET A 101 -19.86 36.99 -7.78
N PRO A 102 -19.33 38.01 -8.48
CA PRO A 102 -17.95 38.44 -8.27
C PRO A 102 -17.71 38.99 -6.85
N GLN A 103 -18.73 39.62 -6.25
CA GLN A 103 -18.68 40.12 -4.87
C GLN A 103 -18.68 38.95 -3.88
N THR A 104 -19.53 37.94 -4.10
CA THR A 104 -19.57 36.72 -3.28
C THR A 104 -18.22 35.99 -3.27
N LEU A 105 -17.55 35.90 -4.43
CA LEU A 105 -16.23 35.30 -4.58
C LEU A 105 -15.07 36.19 -4.08
N GLY A 106 -15.36 37.38 -3.55
CA GLY A 106 -14.37 38.29 -2.97
C GLY A 106 -13.57 39.14 -3.96
N PHE A 107 -13.95 39.22 -5.24
CA PHE A 107 -13.24 40.06 -6.21
C PHE A 107 -13.40 41.58 -5.94
N PHE A 108 -14.45 42.00 -5.24
CA PHE A 108 -14.64 43.38 -4.75
C PHE A 108 -15.68 43.48 -3.62
N GLU A 109 -15.59 44.54 -2.81
CA GLU A 109 -16.41 44.71 -1.60
C GLU A 109 -17.75 45.45 -1.83
N GLU A 110 -17.82 46.48 -2.68
CA GLU A 110 -19.04 47.21 -3.10
C GLU A 110 -18.84 47.84 -4.50
N GLU A 111 -19.93 48.14 -5.23
CA GLU A 111 -20.02 48.57 -6.65
C GLU A 111 -18.73 49.16 -7.27
N PRO A 112 -18.30 48.69 -8.46
CA PRO A 112 -17.00 49.05 -9.03
C PRO A 112 -16.87 50.56 -9.22
N LYS A 113 -15.98 51.18 -8.43
CA LYS A 113 -15.54 52.56 -8.67
C LYS A 113 -14.57 52.55 -9.86
N PRO A 114 -14.74 53.42 -10.86
CA PRO A 114 -13.79 53.51 -11.97
C PRO A 114 -12.36 53.71 -11.46
N GLY A 115 -11.49 52.71 -11.66
CA GLY A 115 -10.10 52.72 -11.20
C GLY A 115 -9.83 52.13 -9.81
N ALA A 116 -10.82 51.49 -9.16
CA ALA A 116 -10.61 50.68 -7.95
C ALA A 116 -10.57 49.17 -8.27
N ARG A 117 -10.07 48.35 -7.32
CA ARG A 117 -10.17 46.88 -7.32
C ARG A 117 -11.59 46.45 -7.72
N GLY A 118 -11.72 45.54 -8.70
CA GLY A 118 -13.01 44.86 -8.91
C GLY A 118 -13.60 44.80 -10.31
N ASP A 119 -12.82 44.42 -11.33
CA ASP A 119 -13.46 43.86 -12.54
C ASP A 119 -13.69 42.35 -12.33
N PRO A 120 -14.86 41.81 -12.75
CA PRO A 120 -15.06 40.36 -12.78
C PRO A 120 -13.93 39.69 -13.56
N PRO A 121 -13.40 38.55 -13.09
CA PRO A 121 -12.23 37.92 -13.66
C PRO A 121 -12.42 37.68 -15.15
N SER A 122 -11.48 38.15 -15.97
CA SER A 122 -11.49 37.88 -17.41
C SER A 122 -11.06 36.44 -17.69
N TYR A 123 -11.40 35.94 -18.89
CA TYR A 123 -10.95 34.64 -19.37
C TYR A 123 -9.42 34.49 -19.25
N THR A 124 -8.68 35.50 -19.70
CA THR A 124 -7.21 35.51 -19.67
C THR A 124 -6.70 35.46 -18.24
N GLN A 125 -7.29 36.23 -17.32
CA GLN A 125 -6.86 36.19 -15.91
C GLN A 125 -7.14 34.86 -15.23
N LEU A 126 -8.31 34.22 -15.46
CA LEU A 126 -8.57 32.89 -14.91
C LEU A 126 -7.61 31.85 -15.50
N ARG A 127 -7.34 31.92 -16.81
CA ARG A 127 -6.39 31.02 -17.46
C ARG A 127 -4.98 31.20 -16.91
N ASP A 128 -4.45 32.42 -16.95
CA ASP A 128 -3.08 32.71 -16.51
C ASP A 128 -2.92 32.44 -15.01
N THR A 129 -3.97 32.66 -14.22
CA THR A 129 -3.94 32.28 -12.80
C THR A 129 -3.88 30.76 -12.65
N TRP A 130 -4.69 30.01 -13.40
CA TRP A 130 -4.67 28.55 -13.34
C TRP A 130 -3.39 27.92 -13.87
N GLU A 131 -2.82 28.44 -14.96
CA GLU A 131 -1.67 27.87 -15.66
C GLU A 131 -0.34 28.35 -15.08
N GLU A 132 -0.22 29.65 -14.77
CA GLU A 132 1.07 30.28 -14.45
C GLU A 132 1.21 30.67 -12.98
N THR A 133 0.11 31.00 -12.30
CA THR A 133 0.14 31.46 -10.89
C THR A 133 -0.08 30.33 -9.89
N PHE A 134 -1.06 29.46 -10.15
CA PHE A 134 -1.34 28.33 -9.28
C PHE A 134 -0.22 27.31 -9.39
N THR A 135 0.34 26.95 -8.24
CA THR A 135 1.17 25.75 -8.14
C THR A 135 0.28 24.51 -8.28
N ASP A 136 0.88 23.34 -8.47
CA ASP A 136 0.14 22.08 -8.51
C ASP A 136 -0.69 21.87 -7.25
N ARG A 137 -0.19 22.27 -6.07
CA ARG A 137 -0.94 22.23 -4.81
C ARG A 137 -2.19 23.10 -4.80
N HIS A 138 -2.16 24.28 -5.44
CA HIS A 138 -3.36 25.11 -5.57
C HIS A 138 -4.39 24.44 -6.48
N ARG A 139 -3.95 23.86 -7.60
CA ARG A 139 -4.81 23.15 -8.55
C ARG A 139 -5.42 21.89 -7.91
N GLY A 140 -4.63 21.09 -7.21
CA GLY A 140 -5.07 19.89 -6.48
C GLY A 140 -6.07 20.25 -5.38
N ALA A 141 -5.77 21.26 -4.55
CA ALA A 141 -6.71 21.73 -3.54
C ALA A 141 -8.06 22.16 -4.12
N VAL A 142 -8.07 22.89 -5.24
CA VAL A 142 -9.31 23.25 -5.94
C VAL A 142 -10.12 22.02 -6.37
N LYS A 143 -9.46 20.99 -6.90
CA LYS A 143 -10.11 19.74 -7.32
C LYS A 143 -10.70 18.97 -6.13
N VAL A 144 -9.90 18.75 -5.08
CA VAL A 144 -10.33 18.05 -3.86
C VAL A 144 -11.53 18.75 -3.21
N ILE A 145 -11.47 20.08 -3.08
CA ILE A 145 -12.59 20.85 -2.52
C ILE A 145 -13.84 20.69 -3.40
N ALA A 146 -13.69 20.72 -4.72
CA ALA A 146 -14.81 20.56 -5.65
C ALA A 146 -15.44 19.15 -5.55
N GLU A 147 -14.62 18.10 -5.52
CA GLU A 147 -15.05 16.70 -5.36
C GLU A 147 -15.81 16.50 -4.05
N ARG A 148 -15.21 16.89 -2.93
CA ARG A 148 -15.84 16.79 -1.59
C ARG A 148 -17.11 17.61 -1.50
N LEU A 149 -17.18 18.75 -2.18
CA LEU A 149 -18.40 19.57 -2.20
C LEU A 149 -19.53 18.92 -3.01
N VAL A 150 -19.21 18.26 -4.12
CA VAL A 150 -20.18 17.48 -4.92
C VAL A 150 -20.70 16.30 -4.11
N GLU A 151 -19.82 15.54 -3.46
CA GLU A 151 -20.21 14.44 -2.56
C GLU A 151 -21.13 14.96 -1.46
N TYR A 152 -20.73 16.02 -0.76
CA TYR A 152 -21.54 16.65 0.28
C TYR A 152 -22.93 17.07 -0.23
N CYS A 153 -23.01 17.69 -1.41
CA CYS A 153 -24.29 18.09 -1.99
C CYS A 153 -25.17 16.88 -2.31
N ARG A 154 -24.60 15.81 -2.87
CA ARG A 154 -25.32 14.57 -3.18
C ARG A 154 -25.85 13.88 -1.92
N GLU A 155 -25.02 13.74 -0.89
CA GLU A 155 -25.41 13.14 0.40
C GLU A 155 -26.53 13.91 1.10
N ASN A 156 -26.58 15.22 0.91
CA ASN A 156 -27.58 16.10 1.54
C ASN A 156 -28.77 16.43 0.63
N GLY A 157 -28.85 15.84 -0.56
CA GLY A 157 -29.95 16.02 -1.51
C GLY A 157 -30.00 17.38 -2.21
N PHE A 158 -28.90 18.14 -2.20
CA PHE A 158 -28.82 19.41 -2.94
C PHE A 158 -28.59 19.16 -4.43
N PRO A 159 -29.20 19.96 -5.33
CA PRO A 159 -28.96 19.84 -6.77
C PRO A 159 -27.47 19.96 -7.13
N ALA A 160 -26.90 18.84 -7.58
CA ALA A 160 -25.55 18.73 -8.13
C ALA A 160 -25.61 17.99 -9.48
N PRO A 161 -24.68 18.23 -10.42
CA PRO A 161 -24.67 17.56 -11.72
C PRO A 161 -24.69 16.02 -11.61
N GLU A 162 -25.58 15.36 -12.35
CA GLU A 162 -25.75 13.89 -12.37
C GLU A 162 -24.54 13.18 -13.00
N ASP A 163 -23.91 13.76 -14.04
CA ASP A 163 -22.96 13.06 -14.93
C ASP A 163 -21.59 13.78 -15.14
N VAL A 164 -21.07 14.55 -14.19
CA VAL A 164 -19.84 15.35 -14.43
C VAL A 164 -18.81 15.21 -13.30
N PHE A 165 -18.31 13.99 -13.14
CA PHE A 165 -16.89 13.72 -12.84
C PHE A 165 -16.45 12.59 -13.75
N LEU A 166 -16.04 12.96 -14.96
CA LEU A 166 -14.97 12.25 -15.64
C LEU A 166 -13.94 13.33 -16.00
N PRO A 167 -12.71 13.28 -15.47
CA PRO A 167 -11.62 14.02 -16.08
C PRO A 167 -11.43 13.49 -17.51
N GLU A 168 -11.74 14.30 -18.51
CA GLU A 168 -11.27 14.11 -19.90
C GLU A 168 -10.59 15.42 -20.30
N GLU A 169 -9.34 15.49 -20.75
CA GLU A 169 -8.27 14.52 -20.85
C GLU A 169 -7.41 14.62 -19.58
N GLU A 170 -6.80 13.52 -19.14
CA GLU A 170 -5.46 13.63 -18.60
C GLU A 170 -4.69 14.59 -19.53
N VAL A 171 -4.40 15.80 -19.07
CA VAL A 171 -3.03 16.22 -19.28
C VAL A 171 -2.29 15.06 -18.63
N GLU A 172 -1.68 14.19 -19.42
CA GLU A 172 -0.65 13.29 -18.95
C GLU A 172 0.36 14.21 -18.26
N VAL A 173 0.10 14.54 -17.00
CA VAL A 173 1.13 14.89 -16.06
C VAL A 173 1.84 13.57 -16.01
N GLU A 174 2.94 13.45 -16.76
CA GLU A 174 3.77 12.25 -16.75
C GLU A 174 3.83 11.82 -15.29
N GLU A 175 3.24 10.65 -14.99
CA GLU A 175 3.29 10.11 -13.65
C GLU A 175 4.74 10.22 -13.23
N PRO A 176 5.02 10.85 -12.06
CA PRO A 176 6.38 11.14 -11.68
C PRO A 176 7.13 9.82 -11.72
N THR A 177 7.99 9.65 -12.71
CA THR A 177 8.78 8.44 -12.79
C THR A 177 9.88 8.55 -11.76
N GLU A 178 10.47 7.42 -11.40
CA GLU A 178 11.66 7.41 -10.54
C GLU A 178 12.68 8.46 -11.03
N ASP A 179 12.88 8.57 -12.35
CA ASP A 179 13.86 9.46 -13.00
C ASP A 179 13.51 10.94 -13.04
N HIS A 180 12.31 11.33 -12.62
CA HIS A 180 11.91 12.73 -12.57
C HIS A 180 12.85 13.53 -11.63
N PRO A 181 13.35 14.72 -12.04
CA PRO A 181 14.29 15.51 -11.23
C PRO A 181 13.79 15.82 -9.81
N THR A 182 12.51 16.14 -9.67
CA THR A 182 11.88 16.38 -8.36
C THR A 182 11.88 15.12 -7.50
N VAL A 183 11.58 13.94 -8.08
CA VAL A 183 11.63 12.66 -7.36
C VAL A 183 13.05 12.36 -6.91
N ARG A 184 14.05 12.65 -7.75
CA ARG A 184 15.48 12.50 -7.39
C ARG A 184 15.88 13.39 -6.23
N GLU A 185 15.58 14.68 -6.30
CA GLU A 185 15.90 15.65 -5.25
C GLU A 185 15.20 15.31 -3.94
N LEU A 186 13.89 15.01 -3.99
CA LEU A 186 13.12 14.58 -2.83
C LEU A 186 13.61 13.23 -2.29
N THR A 187 14.01 12.28 -3.13
CA THR A 187 14.59 11.03 -2.66
C THR A 187 15.85 11.30 -1.86
N ILE A 188 16.73 12.19 -2.32
CA ILE A 188 17.95 12.55 -1.59
C ILE A 188 17.61 13.23 -0.27
N GLU A 189 16.72 14.22 -0.28
CA GLU A 189 16.26 14.96 0.90
C GLU A 189 15.59 14.03 1.92
N LYS A 190 14.55 13.29 1.51
CA LYS A 190 13.80 12.38 2.38
C LYS A 190 14.62 11.19 2.83
N THR A 191 15.54 10.66 2.00
CA THR A 191 16.49 9.65 2.48
C THR A 191 17.38 10.25 3.56
N ALA A 192 17.88 11.48 3.40
CA ALA A 192 18.71 12.10 4.41
C ALA A 192 17.96 12.30 5.72
N ASP A 193 16.72 12.82 5.65
CA ASP A 193 15.85 13.02 6.80
C ASP A 193 15.52 11.70 7.50
N VAL A 194 15.06 10.70 6.75
CA VAL A 194 14.76 9.36 7.31
C VAL A 194 16.00 8.75 7.90
N TRP A 195 17.15 8.84 7.23
CA TRP A 195 18.39 8.25 7.71
C TRP A 195 18.91 8.94 8.97
N GLU A 196 18.75 10.26 9.11
CA GLU A 196 19.08 11.00 10.34
C GLU A 196 18.29 10.46 11.55
N HIS A 197 17.05 10.03 11.34
CA HIS A 197 16.17 9.55 12.41
C HIS A 197 16.22 8.02 12.59
N ALA A 198 16.23 7.26 11.50
CA ALA A 198 16.19 5.79 11.48
C ALA A 198 17.55 5.19 11.81
N ARG A 199 18.67 5.78 11.38
CA ARG A 199 20.00 5.23 11.67
C ARG A 199 20.27 5.18 13.17
N PRO A 200 19.99 6.21 13.99
CA PRO A 200 20.08 6.09 15.44
C PRO A 200 19.17 5.00 16.02
N MET A 201 17.96 4.80 15.49
CA MET A 201 17.05 3.71 15.94
C MET A 201 17.62 2.33 15.61
N VAL A 202 18.14 2.14 14.39
CA VAL A 202 18.79 0.90 13.95
C VAL A 202 20.01 0.64 14.81
N LEU A 203 20.93 1.61 14.98
CA LEU A 203 22.17 1.45 15.74
C LEU A 203 21.96 1.38 17.26
N LYS A 204 20.81 1.81 17.77
CA LYS A 204 20.43 1.65 19.17
C LYS A 204 20.17 0.18 19.51
N HIS A 205 19.54 -0.55 18.58
CA HIS A 205 19.09 -1.93 18.80
C HIS A 205 19.97 -2.98 18.12
N TRP A 206 20.49 -2.73 16.92
CA TRP A 206 21.49 -3.58 16.30
C TRP A 206 22.87 -3.33 16.94
N TYR A 207 23.34 -4.31 17.70
CA TYR A 207 24.66 -4.28 18.37
C TYR A 207 25.46 -5.56 18.09
N LEU A 208 26.75 -5.58 18.43
CA LEU A 208 27.61 -6.76 18.39
C LEU A 208 27.95 -7.25 19.79
N LYS A 209 28.03 -8.57 19.97
CA LYS A 209 28.49 -9.22 21.21
C LYS A 209 30.02 -9.20 21.33
N ARG A 210 30.57 -7.99 21.41
CA ARG A 210 32.01 -7.73 21.39
C ARG A 210 32.53 -7.19 22.73
N HIS A 211 33.83 -7.37 22.94
CA HIS A 211 34.53 -6.86 24.12
C HIS A 211 34.84 -5.36 23.96
N HIS A 212 35.04 -4.64 25.07
CA HIS A 212 35.22 -3.18 25.09
C HIS A 212 36.50 -2.67 24.40
N ASN A 213 37.44 -3.54 24.05
CA ASN A 213 38.74 -3.18 23.44
C ASN A 213 38.71 -3.18 21.90
N TRP A 214 37.53 -3.08 21.31
CA TRP A 214 37.38 -3.10 19.86
C TRP A 214 37.86 -1.80 19.22
N GLN A 215 38.59 -1.89 18.11
CA GLN A 215 39.21 -0.72 17.46
C GLN A 215 38.31 -0.05 16.42
N ILE A 216 37.39 -0.82 15.84
CA ILE A 216 36.47 -0.36 14.78
C ILE A 216 35.12 0.02 15.40
N PRO A 217 34.60 1.24 15.20
CA PRO A 217 33.26 1.60 15.67
C PRO A 217 32.18 0.62 15.20
N GLU A 218 31.16 0.38 16.03
CA GLU A 218 30.10 -0.59 15.71
C GLU A 218 29.31 -0.20 14.46
N ALA A 219 29.00 1.09 14.35
CA ALA A 219 28.33 1.66 13.19
C ALA A 219 29.05 1.29 11.89
N ARG A 220 30.39 1.34 11.86
CA ARG A 220 31.17 0.95 10.66
C ARG A 220 31.02 -0.53 10.30
N PHE A 221 30.76 -1.40 11.28
CA PHE A 221 30.47 -2.80 10.98
C PHE A 221 29.14 -2.94 10.25
N PHE A 222 28.10 -2.25 10.72
CA PHE A 222 26.76 -2.28 10.14
C PHE A 222 26.67 -1.54 8.82
N ASP A 223 27.35 -0.39 8.70
CA ASP A 223 27.57 0.30 7.43
C ASP A 223 28.20 -0.68 6.42
N GLY A 224 29.13 -1.52 6.88
CA GLY A 224 29.73 -2.55 6.03
C GLY A 224 28.91 -3.79 5.77
N HIS A 225 27.97 -4.12 6.64
CA HIS A 225 26.99 -5.16 6.34
C HIS A 225 25.97 -4.65 5.30
N ALA A 226 25.51 -3.41 5.44
CA ALA A 226 24.62 -2.76 4.47
C ALA A 226 25.28 -2.61 3.10
N ALA A 227 26.57 -2.23 3.05
CA ALA A 227 27.33 -2.11 1.80
C ALA A 227 27.54 -3.45 1.07
N LEU A 228 27.38 -4.59 1.73
CA LEU A 228 27.40 -5.89 1.05
C LEU A 228 26.11 -6.16 0.29
N ALA A 229 25.00 -5.52 0.67
CA ALA A 229 23.74 -5.64 -0.04
C ALA A 229 23.74 -4.84 -1.35
N THR A 230 24.43 -3.70 -1.36
CA THR A 230 24.54 -2.79 -2.52
C THR A 230 25.58 -3.25 -3.54
N ALA A 231 26.41 -4.21 -3.16
CA ALA A 231 27.45 -4.72 -4.01
C ALA A 231 26.86 -5.71 -5.04
N GLY A 232 27.22 -5.56 -6.31
CA GLY A 232 26.67 -6.36 -7.41
C GLY A 232 26.84 -7.88 -7.26
N ASP A 233 26.25 -8.64 -8.19
CA ASP A 233 25.99 -10.09 -8.06
C ASP A 233 27.18 -10.99 -7.68
N ASP A 234 28.42 -10.55 -7.90
CA ASP A 234 29.66 -11.30 -7.61
C ASP A 234 30.35 -10.92 -6.28
N VAL A 235 29.67 -10.18 -5.40
CA VAL A 235 30.26 -9.69 -4.16
C VAL A 235 29.77 -10.44 -2.92
N PHE A 236 30.68 -11.14 -2.27
CA PHE A 236 30.45 -11.88 -1.02
C PHE A 236 31.15 -11.16 0.15
N PRO A 237 30.79 -11.39 1.42
CA PRO A 237 31.51 -10.81 2.56
C PRO A 237 33.03 -10.93 2.47
N GLU A 238 33.53 -12.05 1.94
CA GLU A 238 34.94 -12.38 1.75
C GLU A 238 35.69 -11.49 0.75
N SER A 239 35.02 -11.05 -0.33
CA SER A 239 35.59 -10.20 -1.37
C SER A 239 35.13 -8.74 -1.26
N GLY A 240 33.93 -8.51 -0.73
CA GLY A 240 33.21 -7.25 -0.74
C GLY A 240 33.55 -6.29 0.37
N LEU A 241 33.76 -6.80 1.59
CA LEU A 241 34.09 -5.92 2.72
C LEU A 241 35.36 -5.14 2.42
N GLY A 242 36.39 -5.78 1.87
CA GLY A 242 37.64 -5.15 1.44
C GLY A 242 37.44 -3.98 0.47
N ASN A 243 36.45 -4.08 -0.43
CA ASN A 243 36.15 -3.04 -1.43
C ASN A 243 35.63 -1.76 -0.77
N MET A 244 35.01 -1.84 0.41
CA MET A 244 34.57 -0.64 1.12
C MET A 244 35.72 0.26 1.51
N LEU A 245 36.89 -0.27 1.87
CA LEU A 245 38.06 0.55 2.19
C LEU A 245 38.50 1.39 0.98
N ALA A 246 38.31 0.87 -0.24
CA ALA A 246 38.60 1.58 -1.47
C ALA A 246 37.50 2.60 -1.83
N LYS A 247 36.25 2.33 -1.48
CA LYS A 247 35.09 3.17 -1.82
C LYS A 247 34.80 4.26 -0.78
N SER A 248 35.16 4.07 0.49
CA SER A 248 34.86 5.00 1.59
C SER A 248 36.01 5.89 2.04
N GLY A 249 35.65 6.91 2.82
CA GLY A 249 36.58 7.67 3.64
C GLY A 249 37.06 6.95 4.90
N HIS A 250 36.67 5.69 5.13
CA HIS A 250 37.07 4.94 6.33
C HIS A 250 38.56 4.58 6.28
N ASP A 251 39.24 4.76 7.40
CA ASP A 251 40.64 4.42 7.60
C ASP A 251 40.86 2.92 7.89
N GLN A 252 39.84 2.26 8.43
CA GLN A 252 39.86 0.85 8.76
C GLN A 252 38.46 0.23 8.70
N ILE A 253 38.38 -1.00 8.20
CA ILE A 253 37.19 -1.87 8.15
C ILE A 253 37.50 -3.24 8.72
N HIS A 254 36.50 -3.98 9.18
CA HIS A 254 36.72 -5.31 9.77
C HIS A 254 36.98 -6.36 8.69
N TYR A 255 37.78 -7.37 9.03
CA TYR A 255 38.04 -8.49 8.12
C TYR A 255 36.80 -9.39 7.94
N PRO A 256 36.65 -10.06 6.79
CA PRO A 256 35.53 -10.99 6.56
C PRO A 256 35.47 -12.16 7.55
N SER A 257 36.62 -12.62 8.04
CA SER A 257 36.70 -13.63 9.10
C SER A 257 36.12 -13.12 10.41
N THR A 258 36.37 -11.85 10.74
CA THR A 258 35.80 -11.18 11.90
C THR A 258 34.29 -10.97 11.69
N HIS A 259 33.86 -10.53 10.51
CA HIS A 259 32.46 -10.37 10.16
C HIS A 259 31.66 -11.63 10.48
N ARG A 260 32.04 -12.76 9.89
CA ARG A 260 31.38 -14.05 10.10
C ARG A 260 31.43 -14.50 11.56
N ARG A 261 32.55 -14.28 12.25
CA ARG A 261 32.69 -14.67 13.65
C ARG A 261 31.73 -13.89 14.56
N GLU A 262 31.58 -12.59 14.34
CA GLU A 262 30.70 -11.76 15.17
C GLU A 262 29.22 -12.09 14.93
N LEU A 263 28.82 -12.30 13.67
CA LEU A 263 27.43 -12.66 13.34
C LEU A 263 27.02 -14.04 13.88
N LYS A 264 27.93 -15.01 13.95
CA LYS A 264 27.66 -16.35 14.51
C LYS A 264 27.43 -16.40 16.02
N LYS A 265 27.66 -15.30 16.73
CA LYS A 265 27.45 -15.24 18.19
C LYS A 265 25.98 -15.12 18.59
N PHE A 266 25.12 -14.83 17.63
CA PHE A 266 23.69 -14.66 17.85
C PHE A 266 22.93 -15.98 17.66
N THR A 267 21.83 -16.14 18.39
CA THR A 267 20.81 -17.14 18.10
C THR A 267 19.77 -16.56 17.13
N ILE A 268 18.90 -17.42 16.60
CA ILE A 268 17.78 -16.97 15.75
C ILE A 268 16.85 -16.05 16.54
N GLU A 269 16.56 -16.38 17.80
CA GLU A 269 15.72 -15.58 18.68
C GLU A 269 16.31 -14.19 18.94
N GLU A 270 17.61 -14.11 19.23
CA GLU A 270 18.27 -12.82 19.44
C GLU A 270 18.26 -11.96 18.18
N ILE A 271 18.45 -12.55 16.98
CA ILE A 271 18.37 -11.81 15.71
C ILE A 271 16.96 -11.26 15.49
N ARG A 272 15.92 -12.03 15.82
CA ARG A 272 14.53 -11.56 15.74
C ARG A 272 14.32 -10.37 16.67
N GLU A 273 14.77 -10.45 17.91
CA GLU A 273 14.67 -9.37 18.90
C GLU A 273 15.29 -8.06 18.38
N LEU A 274 16.49 -8.11 17.77
CA LEU A 274 17.14 -6.92 17.19
C LEU A 274 16.24 -6.19 16.17
N HIS A 275 15.58 -6.94 15.28
CA HIS A 275 14.67 -6.37 14.30
C HIS A 275 13.36 -5.88 14.94
N GLN A 276 12.77 -6.69 15.81
CA GLN A 276 11.51 -6.38 16.47
C GLN A 276 11.60 -5.09 17.30
N GLU A 277 12.74 -4.83 17.94
CA GLU A 277 12.98 -3.59 18.70
C GLU A 277 13.01 -2.35 17.78
N VAL A 278 13.65 -2.43 16.61
CA VAL A 278 13.62 -1.36 15.60
C VAL A 278 12.21 -1.16 15.08
N THR A 279 11.53 -2.23 14.70
CA THR A 279 10.17 -2.17 14.17
C THR A 279 9.20 -1.60 15.22
N ARG A 280 9.38 -1.92 16.51
CA ARG A 280 8.59 -1.33 17.60
C ARG A 280 8.79 0.18 17.68
N ASP A 281 10.02 0.67 17.60
CA ASP A 281 10.31 2.10 17.63
C ASP A 281 9.72 2.80 16.39
N LEU A 282 9.77 2.17 15.21
CA LEU A 282 9.14 2.67 13.97
C LEU A 282 7.61 2.76 14.11
N ILE A 283 6.94 1.69 14.58
CA ILE A 283 5.48 1.69 14.80
C ILE A 283 5.09 2.73 15.84
N ALA A 284 5.85 2.86 16.92
CA ALA A 284 5.59 3.85 17.96
C ALA A 284 5.69 5.29 17.41
N GLU A 285 6.68 5.56 16.56
CA GLU A 285 6.83 6.85 15.90
C GLU A 285 5.72 7.14 14.89
N ALA A 286 5.35 6.16 14.05
CA ALA A 286 4.23 6.29 13.12
C ALA A 286 2.92 6.61 13.85
N ARG A 287 2.61 5.86 14.92
CA ARG A 287 1.42 6.10 15.76
C ARG A 287 1.42 7.46 16.44
N ARG A 288 2.58 7.99 16.85
CA ARG A 288 2.68 9.36 17.39
C ARG A 288 2.29 10.43 16.38
N LYS A 289 2.47 10.14 15.08
CA LYS A 289 2.15 11.04 13.97
C LYS A 289 0.75 10.85 13.40
N GLY A 290 -0.06 9.96 13.98
CA GLY A 290 -1.40 9.65 13.50
C GLY A 290 -1.46 8.54 12.45
N GLU A 291 -0.32 7.94 12.11
CA GLU A 291 -0.22 6.84 11.14
C GLU A 291 -0.31 5.47 11.82
N LEU A 292 -0.61 4.40 11.06
CA LEU A 292 -0.79 3.03 11.58
C LEU A 292 -1.83 2.95 12.74
N VAL A 293 -2.90 3.72 12.62
CA VAL A 293 -4.03 3.79 13.57
C VAL A 293 -5.13 2.81 13.18
N GLY A 294 -5.87 2.28 14.17
CA GLY A 294 -6.93 1.30 13.95
C GLY A 294 -6.43 -0.15 13.93
N LYS A 295 -7.29 -1.07 13.48
CA LYS A 295 -6.91 -2.48 13.36
C LYS A 295 -6.20 -2.71 12.04
N MET A 296 -5.04 -3.36 12.12
CA MET A 296 -4.18 -3.59 10.96
C MET A 296 -4.42 -4.98 10.39
N LYS A 297 -4.39 -5.10 9.06
CA LYS A 297 -4.36 -6.40 8.40
C LYS A 297 -2.91 -6.87 8.32
N VAL A 298 -2.70 -8.17 8.47
CA VAL A 298 -1.37 -8.77 8.33
C VAL A 298 -1.41 -9.96 7.38
N ALA A 299 -0.25 -10.32 6.86
CA ALA A 299 -0.12 -11.49 6.03
C ALA A 299 1.13 -12.28 6.41
N ILE A 300 1.00 -13.60 6.34
CA ILE A 300 2.09 -14.55 6.54
C ILE A 300 2.41 -15.20 5.20
N ASP A 301 3.70 -15.24 4.89
CA ASP A 301 4.18 -15.76 3.63
C ASP A 301 5.54 -16.47 3.77
N GLN A 302 5.92 -17.27 2.77
CA GLN A 302 7.27 -17.85 2.68
C GLN A 302 8.07 -17.21 1.55
N THR A 303 9.27 -16.77 1.87
CA THR A 303 10.20 -16.20 0.91
C THR A 303 11.51 -16.99 0.83
N LYS A 304 12.18 -16.89 -0.31
CA LYS A 304 13.46 -17.56 -0.60
C LYS A 304 14.58 -16.54 -0.78
N GLY A 305 15.76 -16.89 -0.30
CA GLY A 305 16.96 -16.07 -0.51
C GLY A 305 17.57 -16.28 -1.89
N HIS A 306 18.80 -15.79 -2.05
CA HIS A 306 19.61 -16.09 -3.23
C HIS A 306 19.76 -17.61 -3.43
N PRO A 307 19.73 -18.10 -4.69
CA PRO A 307 19.96 -19.51 -4.99
C PRO A 307 21.25 -20.04 -4.35
N TRP A 308 21.16 -21.20 -3.74
CA TRP A 308 22.28 -21.94 -3.19
C TRP A 308 23.03 -22.66 -4.32
N THR A 309 24.30 -22.27 -4.52
CA THR A 309 25.15 -22.80 -5.60
C THR A 309 26.20 -23.80 -5.12
N GLY A 310 26.24 -24.10 -3.82
CA GLY A 310 27.19 -25.07 -3.27
C GLY A 310 26.72 -26.52 -3.40
N GLU A 311 27.62 -27.46 -3.10
CA GLU A 311 27.31 -28.89 -3.18
C GLU A 311 26.22 -29.30 -2.17
N VAL A 312 25.19 -30.00 -2.69
CA VAL A 312 24.08 -30.55 -1.92
C VAL A 312 24.31 -32.05 -1.71
N VAL A 313 24.54 -32.43 -0.45
CA VAL A 313 24.66 -33.84 -0.08
C VAL A 313 23.25 -34.41 0.11
N ARG A 314 23.02 -35.64 -0.37
CA ARG A 314 21.72 -36.31 -0.26
C ARG A 314 21.78 -37.47 0.74
N ASN A 315 20.75 -37.59 1.56
CA ASN A 315 20.50 -38.74 2.41
C ASN A 315 20.05 -39.95 1.58
N ALA A 316 20.06 -41.14 2.19
CA ALA A 316 19.64 -42.38 1.53
C ALA A 316 18.17 -42.37 1.06
N ASP A 317 17.34 -41.53 1.66
CA ASP A 317 15.92 -41.32 1.31
C ASP A 317 15.72 -40.29 0.18
N GLY A 318 16.79 -39.74 -0.40
CA GLY A 318 16.76 -38.73 -1.46
C GLY A 318 16.59 -37.28 -0.97
N SER A 319 16.43 -37.08 0.34
CA SER A 319 16.32 -35.75 0.95
C SER A 319 17.69 -35.07 1.10
N ASN A 320 17.78 -33.73 1.16
CA ASN A 320 19.10 -33.08 1.39
C ASN A 320 19.60 -33.35 2.81
N ALA A 321 20.90 -33.61 2.99
CA ALA A 321 21.50 -33.82 4.29
C ALA A 321 21.37 -32.60 5.21
N GLU A 322 21.43 -31.40 4.62
CA GLU A 322 21.16 -30.15 5.32
C GLU A 322 19.65 -29.84 5.37
N ASP A 323 19.10 -29.72 6.57
CA ASP A 323 17.67 -29.44 6.79
C ASP A 323 17.22 -28.04 6.30
N TRP A 324 18.16 -27.09 6.23
CA TRP A 324 17.90 -25.68 5.89
C TRP A 324 18.01 -25.37 4.40
N VAL A 325 18.56 -26.31 3.63
CA VAL A 325 18.70 -26.18 2.18
C VAL A 325 17.51 -26.90 1.55
N LEU A 326 16.59 -26.15 0.96
CA LEU A 326 15.31 -26.63 0.45
C LEU A 326 15.31 -26.56 -1.08
N GLY A 327 14.94 -27.66 -1.74
CA GLY A 327 15.02 -27.78 -3.20
C GLY A 327 13.64 -27.69 -3.87
N TYR A 328 13.57 -26.94 -4.97
CA TYR A 328 12.37 -26.72 -5.78
C TYR A 328 12.64 -27.13 -7.23
N LYS A 329 11.65 -27.73 -7.89
CA LYS A 329 11.67 -27.81 -9.35
C LYS A 329 11.38 -26.42 -9.91
N ASN A 330 11.85 -26.15 -11.11
CA ASN A 330 11.59 -24.91 -11.82
C ASN A 330 11.18 -25.32 -13.24
N ASP A 331 10.15 -24.71 -13.78
CA ASP A 331 9.64 -25.02 -15.12
C ASP A 331 10.69 -24.79 -16.22
N ASN A 332 11.60 -23.84 -15.98
CA ASN A 332 12.66 -23.46 -16.92
C ASN A 332 13.99 -24.22 -16.72
N ASP A 333 14.14 -25.02 -15.66
CA ASP A 333 15.33 -25.86 -15.44
C ASP A 333 14.95 -27.21 -14.83
N THR A 334 15.23 -28.27 -15.59
CA THR A 334 15.06 -29.66 -15.16
C THR A 334 15.80 -30.03 -13.87
N ARG A 335 16.81 -29.23 -13.45
CA ARG A 335 17.54 -29.43 -12.21
C ARG A 335 16.91 -28.64 -11.07
N PRO A 336 16.60 -29.30 -9.93
CA PRO A 336 16.06 -28.60 -8.79
C PRO A 336 17.05 -27.58 -8.26
N GLN A 337 16.61 -26.34 -8.12
CA GLN A 337 17.37 -25.26 -7.51
C GLN A 337 17.14 -25.25 -6.00
N HIS A 338 18.17 -24.89 -5.25
CA HIS A 338 18.15 -24.96 -3.80
C HIS A 338 18.19 -23.58 -3.16
N TYR A 339 17.53 -23.43 -2.03
CA TYR A 339 17.33 -22.14 -1.37
C TYR A 339 17.36 -22.28 0.15
N PHE A 340 17.69 -21.18 0.81
CA PHE A 340 17.28 -20.95 2.20
C PHE A 340 15.97 -20.17 2.18
N GLN A 341 15.10 -20.46 3.14
CA GLN A 341 13.77 -19.86 3.20
C GLN A 341 13.45 -19.29 4.57
N TRP A 342 12.55 -18.32 4.57
CA TRP A 342 12.05 -17.67 5.76
C TRP A 342 10.54 -17.50 5.64
N ALA A 343 9.83 -17.72 6.73
CA ALA A 343 8.44 -17.37 6.87
C ALA A 343 8.37 -16.03 7.60
N THR A 344 7.53 -15.13 7.13
CA THR A 344 7.51 -13.73 7.53
C THR A 344 6.10 -13.33 7.92
N VAL A 345 5.96 -12.28 8.74
CA VAL A 345 4.69 -11.60 8.98
C VAL A 345 4.87 -10.12 8.75
N GLN A 346 3.94 -9.51 8.03
CA GLN A 346 4.00 -8.10 7.67
C GLN A 346 2.61 -7.47 7.66
N VAL A 347 2.57 -6.15 7.86
CA VAL A 347 1.37 -5.34 7.69
C VAL A 347 1.06 -5.22 6.19
N VAL A 348 -0.22 -5.35 5.83
CA VAL A 348 -0.72 -5.25 4.45
C VAL A 348 -1.97 -4.38 4.39
N GLY A 349 -2.35 -3.95 3.19
CA GLY A 349 -3.52 -3.08 2.96
C GLY A 349 -3.29 -1.62 3.33
N LEU A 350 -2.02 -1.24 3.48
CA LEU A 350 -1.54 0.14 3.60
C LEU A 350 -0.51 0.35 2.49
N ASP A 351 -0.31 1.60 2.06
CA ASP A 351 0.64 1.98 1.01
C ASP A 351 2.08 1.55 1.34
N VAL A 352 2.37 1.21 2.62
CA VAL A 352 3.66 0.65 3.06
C VAL A 352 3.50 -0.73 3.72
N PRO A 353 4.06 -1.80 3.11
CA PRO A 353 4.24 -3.06 3.78
C PRO A 353 5.32 -2.91 4.86
N LEU A 354 4.99 -3.19 6.12
CA LEU A 354 5.95 -3.19 7.21
C LEU A 354 6.23 -4.63 7.64
N ILE A 355 7.46 -5.11 7.43
CA ILE A 355 7.87 -6.43 7.88
C ILE A 355 8.02 -6.40 9.40
N LEU A 356 7.24 -7.21 10.10
CA LEU A 356 7.19 -7.23 11.56
C LEU A 356 8.20 -8.23 12.13
N ASP A 357 8.31 -9.39 11.50
CA ASP A 357 9.18 -10.47 11.95
C ASP A 357 9.37 -11.55 10.88
N ALA A 358 10.37 -12.42 11.09
CA ALA A 358 10.56 -13.62 10.30
C ALA A 358 11.14 -14.79 11.09
N ILE A 359 11.00 -15.98 10.52
CA ILE A 359 11.46 -17.25 11.07
C ILE A 359 12.12 -18.05 9.96
N PRO A 360 13.36 -18.54 10.13
CA PRO A 360 14.00 -19.39 9.14
C PRO A 360 13.30 -20.75 9.08
N VAL A 361 13.00 -21.19 7.87
CA VAL A 361 12.29 -22.45 7.61
C VAL A 361 13.30 -23.57 7.40
N LYS A 362 13.05 -24.71 8.05
CA LYS A 362 13.79 -25.95 7.83
C LYS A 362 12.86 -27.13 7.62
N ARG A 363 13.39 -28.19 7.01
CA ARG A 363 12.67 -29.45 6.87
C ARG A 363 12.21 -29.98 8.23
N GLY A 364 10.99 -30.49 8.28
CA GLY A 364 10.38 -31.03 9.49
C GLY A 364 9.81 -29.98 10.44
N MET A 365 9.96 -28.68 10.15
CA MET A 365 9.27 -27.63 10.91
C MET A 365 7.79 -27.60 10.58
N THR A 366 6.94 -27.52 11.60
CA THR A 366 5.49 -27.46 11.39
C THR A 366 5.06 -26.03 11.02
N LYS A 367 4.09 -25.92 10.10
CA LYS A 367 3.53 -24.61 9.72
C LYS A 367 2.83 -23.93 10.92
N GLY A 368 2.20 -24.71 11.79
CA GLY A 368 1.56 -24.21 13.01
C GLY A 368 2.52 -23.51 13.97
N GLU A 369 3.68 -24.13 14.30
CA GLU A 369 4.68 -23.49 15.18
C GLU A 369 5.23 -22.19 14.58
N THR A 370 5.41 -22.15 13.25
CA THR A 370 5.82 -20.94 12.54
C THR A 370 4.77 -19.83 12.67
N VAL A 371 3.51 -20.15 12.36
CA VAL A 371 2.39 -19.18 12.45
C VAL A 371 2.19 -18.71 13.90
N ASP A 372 2.27 -19.60 14.89
CA ASP A 372 2.12 -19.24 16.30
C ASP A 372 3.17 -18.20 16.76
N LYS A 373 4.43 -18.39 16.37
CA LYS A 373 5.52 -17.47 16.72
C LYS A 373 5.41 -16.12 15.99
N LEU A 374 5.03 -16.13 14.72
CA LEU A 374 4.82 -14.91 13.94
C LEU A 374 3.63 -14.11 14.47
N MET A 375 2.50 -14.77 14.73
CA MET A 375 1.31 -14.13 15.29
C MET A 375 1.52 -13.61 16.71
N ALA A 376 2.30 -14.30 17.54
CA ALA A 376 2.69 -13.79 18.85
C ALA A 376 3.39 -12.42 18.73
N THR A 377 4.31 -12.30 17.77
CA THR A 377 5.04 -11.05 17.52
C THR A 377 4.15 -9.96 16.93
N ALA A 378 3.30 -10.32 15.95
CA ALA A 378 2.34 -9.37 15.37
C ALA A 378 1.38 -8.81 16.44
N ASN A 379 0.87 -9.66 17.33
CA ASN A 379 0.03 -9.23 18.45
C ASN A 379 0.77 -8.31 19.43
N GLU A 380 2.04 -8.59 19.71
CA GLU A 380 2.85 -7.75 20.60
C GLU A 380 3.09 -6.35 20.01
N LEU A 381 3.38 -6.25 18.72
CA LEU A 381 3.70 -4.99 18.05
C LEU A 381 2.46 -4.18 17.68
N LEU A 382 1.40 -4.85 17.19
CA LEU A 382 0.22 -4.19 16.64
C LEU A 382 -0.94 -4.05 17.63
N HIS A 383 -0.97 -4.85 18.69
CA HIS A 383 -2.08 -4.88 19.67
C HIS A 383 -3.44 -5.13 19.00
N ASP A 384 -3.67 -6.38 18.56
CA ASP A 384 -4.92 -6.87 17.90
C ASP A 384 -4.97 -6.60 16.38
N PRO A 385 -4.20 -7.34 15.55
CA PRO A 385 -4.41 -7.34 14.10
C PRO A 385 -5.82 -7.85 13.77
N GLU A 386 -6.47 -7.25 12.78
CA GLU A 386 -7.84 -7.58 12.40
C GLU A 386 -7.94 -8.98 11.80
N ILE A 387 -7.10 -9.24 10.81
CA ILE A 387 -7.13 -10.43 9.99
C ILE A 387 -5.69 -10.79 9.56
N VAL A 388 -5.41 -12.10 9.52
CA VAL A 388 -4.18 -12.66 8.93
C VAL A 388 -4.48 -13.41 7.64
N MET A 389 -3.76 -13.07 6.58
CA MET A 389 -3.89 -13.70 5.27
C MET A 389 -2.74 -14.68 5.03
N MET A 390 -3.03 -15.84 4.44
CA MET A 390 -2.07 -16.92 4.19
C MET A 390 -2.36 -17.61 2.84
N ASP A 391 -1.31 -18.09 2.17
CA ASP A 391 -1.46 -18.92 0.97
C ASP A 391 -1.67 -20.41 1.29
N ALA A 392 -1.85 -21.18 0.21
CA ALA A 392 -1.99 -22.63 0.26
C ALA A 392 -0.77 -23.34 0.86
N GLY A 393 0.41 -22.72 0.87
CA GLY A 393 1.60 -23.22 1.55
C GLY A 393 1.44 -23.30 3.08
N PHE A 394 0.41 -22.67 3.64
CA PHE A 394 0.00 -22.76 5.03
C PHE A 394 -1.38 -23.42 5.22
N ASP A 395 -1.93 -24.10 4.21
CA ASP A 395 -3.18 -24.87 4.33
C ASP A 395 -3.00 -26.11 5.21
N SER A 396 -3.02 -25.90 6.53
CA SER A 396 -2.93 -26.95 7.52
C SER A 396 -3.76 -26.61 8.75
N GLU A 397 -4.39 -27.63 9.33
CA GLU A 397 -5.13 -27.51 10.60
C GLU A 397 -4.28 -26.83 11.69
N ALA A 398 -2.98 -27.15 11.76
CA ALA A 398 -2.08 -26.59 12.76
C ALA A 398 -1.88 -25.07 12.59
N ALA A 399 -1.78 -24.57 11.35
CA ALA A 399 -1.69 -23.13 11.08
C ALA A 399 -2.98 -22.41 11.50
N LYS A 400 -4.14 -22.96 11.11
CA LYS A 400 -5.47 -22.41 11.44
C LYS A 400 -5.75 -22.42 12.94
N ASN A 401 -5.42 -23.51 13.64
CA ASN A 401 -5.52 -23.58 15.10
C ASN A 401 -4.62 -22.52 15.77
N SER A 402 -3.47 -22.21 15.17
CA SER A 402 -2.55 -21.21 15.72
C SER A 402 -3.11 -19.80 15.55
N THR A 403 -3.72 -19.45 14.41
CA THR A 403 -4.37 -18.14 14.26
C THR A 403 -5.56 -17.97 15.22
N GLU A 404 -6.39 -19.03 15.37
CA GLU A 404 -7.52 -19.04 16.30
C GLU A 404 -7.09 -18.92 17.77
N LYS A 405 -5.98 -19.54 18.16
CA LYS A 405 -5.37 -19.38 19.50
C LYS A 405 -5.05 -17.92 19.81
N HIS A 406 -4.66 -17.15 18.79
CA HIS A 406 -4.36 -15.71 18.88
C HIS A 406 -5.61 -14.82 18.78
N SER A 407 -6.81 -15.40 18.67
CA SER A 407 -8.09 -14.67 18.48
C SER A 407 -8.13 -13.75 17.26
N THR A 408 -7.25 -13.98 16.28
CA THR A 408 -7.20 -13.22 15.03
C THR A 408 -8.05 -13.91 13.98
N TYR A 409 -8.79 -13.14 13.19
CA TYR A 409 -9.46 -13.72 12.03
C TYR A 409 -8.44 -14.16 10.99
N TYR A 410 -8.73 -15.20 10.21
CA TYR A 410 -7.83 -15.60 9.12
C TYR A 410 -8.57 -15.75 7.80
N LEU A 411 -7.84 -15.51 6.71
CA LEU A 411 -8.26 -15.89 5.37
C LEU A 411 -7.12 -16.66 4.72
N ASN A 412 -7.30 -17.97 4.57
CA ASN A 412 -6.27 -18.86 4.09
C ASN A 412 -6.70 -19.48 2.76
N LYS A 413 -5.88 -19.39 1.72
CA LYS A 413 -6.14 -20.14 0.48
C LYS A 413 -6.03 -21.63 0.78
N LYS A 414 -7.02 -22.40 0.34
CA LYS A 414 -7.09 -23.84 0.57
C LYS A 414 -6.54 -24.60 -0.64
N SER A 415 -5.78 -25.67 -0.40
CA SER A 415 -5.47 -26.65 -1.44
C SER A 415 -6.74 -27.42 -1.82
N ARG A 416 -6.90 -27.73 -3.11
CA ARG A 416 -8.12 -28.31 -3.66
C ARG A 416 -8.06 -29.84 -3.59
N ASP A 417 -8.90 -30.44 -2.75
CA ASP A 417 -9.06 -31.90 -2.75
C ASP A 417 -10.03 -32.37 -3.85
N SER A 418 -10.21 -33.69 -4.00
CA SER A 418 -11.12 -34.26 -5.01
C SER A 418 -12.59 -33.91 -4.77
N ASP A 419 -12.97 -33.60 -3.53
CA ASP A 419 -14.31 -33.18 -3.18
C ASP A 419 -14.55 -31.72 -3.53
N ASP A 420 -13.55 -30.86 -3.31
CA ASP A 420 -13.55 -29.48 -3.79
C ASP A 420 -13.66 -29.43 -5.31
N LYS A 421 -12.80 -30.17 -6.04
CA LYS A 421 -12.81 -30.18 -7.52
C LYS A 421 -14.19 -30.59 -8.05
N ARG A 422 -14.77 -31.66 -7.51
CA ARG A 422 -16.15 -32.09 -7.87
C ARG A 422 -17.19 -31.00 -7.55
N ARG A 423 -17.05 -30.32 -6.42
CA ARG A 423 -17.99 -29.27 -6.00
C ARG A 423 -17.93 -28.05 -6.91
N MET A 424 -16.74 -27.60 -7.28
CA MET A 424 -16.53 -26.46 -8.17
C MET A 424 -17.07 -26.75 -9.58
N ARG A 425 -16.85 -27.96 -10.12
CA ARG A 425 -17.52 -28.39 -11.38
C ARG A 425 -19.05 -28.29 -11.30
N LYS A 426 -19.63 -28.72 -10.18
CA LYS A 426 -21.07 -28.58 -9.96
C LYS A 426 -21.51 -27.12 -9.81
N MET A 427 -20.70 -26.27 -9.20
CA MET A 427 -20.99 -24.82 -9.14
C MET A 427 -20.98 -24.20 -10.53
N TRP A 428 -19.98 -24.54 -11.35
CA TRP A 428 -19.88 -24.15 -12.75
C TRP A 428 -21.12 -24.56 -13.56
N GLU A 429 -21.52 -25.82 -13.49
CA GLU A 429 -22.74 -26.34 -14.16
C GLU A 429 -24.02 -25.57 -13.75
N ASN A 430 -24.09 -25.13 -12.48
CA ASN A 430 -25.26 -24.42 -11.94
C ASN A 430 -25.15 -22.89 -12.05
N ARG A 431 -24.04 -22.35 -12.55
CA ARG A 431 -23.76 -20.91 -12.59
C ARG A 431 -23.81 -20.25 -11.20
N GLU A 432 -23.27 -20.93 -10.20
CA GLU A 432 -23.27 -20.44 -8.81
C GLU A 432 -22.03 -19.56 -8.54
N THR A 433 -22.23 -18.25 -8.41
CA THR A 433 -21.14 -17.27 -8.21
C THR A 433 -20.34 -17.54 -6.95
N VAL A 434 -21.01 -17.74 -5.81
CA VAL A 434 -20.35 -17.96 -4.51
C VAL A 434 -21.00 -19.11 -3.78
N ARG A 435 -20.18 -19.95 -3.16
CA ARG A 435 -20.66 -20.96 -2.20
C ARG A 435 -19.91 -20.85 -0.90
N ILE A 436 -20.64 -20.75 0.20
CA ILE A 436 -20.10 -20.83 1.56
C ILE A 436 -20.53 -22.15 2.20
N ILE A 437 -19.63 -22.83 2.89
CA ILE A 437 -19.93 -24.02 3.70
C ILE A 437 -19.44 -23.77 5.12
N GLU A 438 -20.34 -23.79 6.09
CA GLU A 438 -19.97 -23.75 7.51
C GLU A 438 -19.66 -25.17 7.99
N GLU A 439 -18.53 -25.33 8.67
CA GLU A 439 -18.21 -26.57 9.36
C GLU A 439 -19.06 -26.74 10.63
N GLU A 440 -19.10 -27.97 11.17
CA GLU A 440 -19.78 -28.22 12.43
C GLU A 440 -19.14 -27.44 13.59
N ASP A 441 -19.98 -26.85 14.43
CA ASP A 441 -19.56 -26.11 15.62
C ASP A 441 -18.72 -27.01 16.55
N ARG A 442 -17.45 -26.66 16.72
CA ARG A 442 -16.54 -27.31 17.67
C ARG A 442 -16.62 -26.55 19.01
N PRO A 443 -16.94 -27.19 20.14
CA PRO A 443 -17.07 -26.48 21.42
C PRO A 443 -15.81 -25.69 21.79
N GLY A 444 -15.96 -24.37 21.96
CA GLY A 444 -14.86 -23.48 22.35
C GLY A 444 -13.92 -23.04 21.23
N MET A 445 -14.20 -23.41 19.97
CA MET A 445 -13.45 -22.97 18.79
C MET A 445 -14.34 -22.15 17.86
N PRO A 446 -13.79 -21.18 17.11
CA PRO A 446 -14.53 -20.49 16.06
C PRO A 446 -15.08 -21.45 15.02
N THR A 447 -16.30 -21.20 14.52
CA THR A 447 -16.85 -21.93 13.38
C THR A 447 -16.03 -21.59 12.14
N ARG A 448 -15.44 -22.61 11.50
CA ARG A 448 -14.73 -22.44 10.23
C ARG A 448 -15.69 -22.47 9.04
N LYS A 449 -15.30 -21.79 7.99
CA LYS A 449 -16.05 -21.71 6.73
C LYS A 449 -15.13 -21.96 5.57
N THR A 450 -15.61 -22.75 4.62
CA THR A 450 -15.02 -22.88 3.29
C THR A 450 -15.79 -21.99 2.32
N VAL A 451 -15.08 -21.12 1.62
CA VAL A 451 -15.65 -20.12 0.72
C VAL A 451 -15.10 -20.39 -0.68
N TYR A 452 -15.99 -20.71 -1.61
CA TYR A 452 -15.70 -20.92 -3.03
C TYR A 452 -16.11 -19.65 -3.77
N VAL A 453 -15.17 -19.07 -4.52
CA VAL A 453 -15.36 -17.83 -5.29
C VAL A 453 -14.87 -18.03 -6.72
N PRO A 454 -15.35 -17.25 -7.70
CA PRO A 454 -14.86 -17.34 -9.07
C PRO A 454 -13.36 -17.02 -9.13
N HIS A 455 -12.68 -17.62 -10.09
CA HIS A 455 -11.30 -17.33 -10.38
C HIS A 455 -11.22 -15.99 -11.14
N VAL A 456 -11.00 -14.91 -10.40
CA VAL A 456 -10.85 -13.56 -10.93
C VAL A 456 -9.43 -13.39 -11.50
N LEU A 457 -9.21 -13.74 -12.78
CA LEU A 457 -7.99 -13.36 -13.52
C LEU A 457 -8.26 -12.02 -14.18
N ALA A 458 -7.34 -11.07 -14.02
CA ALA A 458 -7.14 -9.99 -14.98
C ALA A 458 -6.19 -10.52 -16.04
N ASP A 459 -6.48 -10.27 -17.32
CA ASP A 459 -5.55 -10.57 -18.41
C ASP A 459 -4.23 -9.82 -18.18
N GLY A 460 -3.11 -10.55 -18.11
CA GLY A 460 -1.79 -9.97 -17.92
C GLY A 460 -0.72 -10.91 -18.44
N GLU A 461 -0.41 -10.76 -19.73
CA GLU A 461 0.78 -11.23 -20.46
C GLU A 461 1.31 -12.66 -20.17
N ASP A 462 0.83 -13.61 -20.97
CA ASP A 462 1.75 -14.57 -21.58
C ASP A 462 1.42 -14.72 -23.06
N GLU A 463 2.37 -14.31 -23.92
CA GLU A 463 2.34 -14.61 -25.35
C GLU A 463 2.37 -16.13 -25.56
N GLY A 464 1.19 -16.71 -25.75
CA GLY A 464 1.04 -18.10 -26.18
C GLY A 464 -0.41 -18.38 -26.49
N ASP A 465 -0.80 -18.20 -27.76
CA ASP A 465 -2.10 -18.53 -28.35
C ASP A 465 -2.93 -19.57 -27.55
N ASN A 466 -3.97 -19.14 -26.82
CA ASN A 466 -5.29 -19.80 -26.84
C ASN A 466 -6.37 -19.03 -26.05
N ASP A 467 -7.43 -18.63 -26.77
CA ASP A 467 -8.82 -18.32 -26.39
C ASP A 467 -9.11 -17.52 -25.09
N GLY A 468 -9.71 -16.33 -25.28
CA GLY A 468 -10.20 -15.47 -24.20
C GLY A 468 -11.27 -16.11 -23.31
N PRO A 469 -11.57 -15.50 -22.14
CA PRO A 469 -12.45 -16.08 -21.13
C PRO A 469 -13.87 -16.35 -21.68
N SER A 470 -14.44 -17.52 -21.37
CA SER A 470 -15.80 -17.88 -21.82
C SER A 470 -16.87 -16.85 -21.36
N GLU A 471 -17.93 -16.66 -22.16
CA GLU A 471 -19.05 -15.76 -21.81
C GLU A 471 -19.63 -16.05 -20.42
N LEU A 472 -19.66 -17.32 -20.03
CA LEU A 472 -20.14 -17.75 -18.72
C LEU A 472 -19.22 -17.28 -17.58
N ARG A 473 -17.91 -17.31 -17.79
CA ARG A 473 -16.92 -16.81 -16.82
C ARG A 473 -17.06 -15.30 -16.67
N GLN A 474 -17.16 -14.57 -17.78
CA GLN A 474 -17.36 -13.12 -17.77
C GLN A 474 -18.64 -12.74 -17.01
N GLY A 475 -19.74 -13.48 -17.19
CA GLY A 475 -20.97 -13.28 -16.42
C GLY A 475 -20.78 -13.44 -14.91
N LEU A 476 -20.12 -14.51 -14.46
CA LEU A 476 -19.86 -14.73 -13.03
C LEU A 476 -18.95 -13.66 -12.43
N LEU A 477 -17.97 -13.18 -13.20
CA LEU A 477 -17.09 -12.08 -12.78
C LEU A 477 -17.84 -10.75 -12.71
N SER A 478 -18.69 -10.46 -13.68
CA SER A 478 -19.56 -9.28 -13.69
C SER A 478 -20.49 -9.26 -12.47
N ASP A 479 -21.19 -10.37 -12.20
CA ASP A 479 -22.08 -10.50 -11.03
C ASP A 479 -21.30 -10.29 -9.71
N PHE A 480 -20.06 -10.76 -9.66
CA PHE A 480 -19.19 -10.62 -8.48
C PHE A 480 -18.61 -9.21 -8.34
N GLN A 481 -18.31 -8.52 -9.45
CA GLN A 481 -17.85 -7.13 -9.49
C GLN A 481 -18.95 -6.13 -9.16
N GLU A 482 -20.16 -6.29 -9.72
CA GLU A 482 -21.34 -5.48 -9.39
C GLU A 482 -21.69 -5.55 -7.90
N ALA A 483 -21.38 -6.66 -7.25
CA ALA A 483 -21.51 -6.83 -5.80
C ALA A 483 -20.38 -6.17 -4.98
N GLY A 484 -19.62 -5.24 -5.57
CA GLY A 484 -18.48 -4.59 -4.93
C GLY A 484 -17.19 -5.40 -5.01
N GLY A 485 -16.91 -6.02 -6.15
CA GLY A 485 -15.53 -6.28 -6.59
C GLY A 485 -15.07 -5.08 -7.42
N ASP A 486 -13.93 -4.48 -7.08
CA ASP A 486 -13.41 -3.33 -7.86
C ASP A 486 -12.97 -3.80 -9.27
N GLU A 487 -12.83 -2.85 -10.20
CA GLU A 487 -12.09 -3.07 -11.45
C GLU A 487 -10.67 -3.54 -11.14
N LEU A 488 -10.21 -4.50 -11.92
CA LEU A 488 -8.96 -5.21 -11.67
C LEU A 488 -7.76 -4.32 -12.06
N PRO A 489 -6.64 -4.37 -11.32
CA PRO A 489 -5.38 -3.80 -11.80
C PRO A 489 -4.96 -4.50 -13.11
N ASP A 490 -4.28 -3.76 -14.00
CA ASP A 490 -3.82 -4.19 -15.34
C ASP A 490 -2.89 -5.43 -15.33
N GLN A 491 -2.45 -5.89 -14.16
CA GLN A 491 -1.68 -7.13 -13.99
C GLN A 491 -2.32 -8.02 -12.90
N SER A 492 -2.42 -9.30 -13.23
CA SER A 492 -3.12 -10.33 -12.44
C SER A 492 -2.56 -10.49 -11.01
N PRO A 493 -3.42 -10.45 -9.97
CA PRO A 493 -3.09 -10.79 -8.58
C PRO A 493 -2.69 -12.26 -8.34
N PHE A 494 -2.55 -13.05 -9.42
CA PHE A 494 -2.51 -14.51 -9.40
C PHE A 494 -1.47 -15.10 -10.38
N ASP A 495 -0.46 -14.36 -10.87
CA ASP A 495 0.53 -14.97 -11.78
C ASP A 495 1.44 -15.99 -11.09
N SER A 496 1.75 -15.81 -9.80
CA SER A 496 2.34 -16.88 -8.97
C SER A 496 1.40 -18.08 -8.80
N LEU A 497 0.08 -17.84 -8.89
CA LEU A 497 -0.97 -18.86 -8.89
C LEU A 497 -1.00 -19.63 -10.20
N VAL A 498 -0.73 -18.97 -11.33
CA VAL A 498 -0.67 -19.57 -12.66
C VAL A 498 0.57 -20.47 -12.76
N ASP A 499 1.71 -20.03 -12.24
CA ASP A 499 2.92 -20.86 -12.14
C ASP A 499 2.69 -22.12 -11.27
N ASP A 500 2.04 -21.98 -10.10
CA ASP A 500 1.69 -23.11 -9.23
C ASP A 500 0.65 -24.08 -9.88
N ILE A 501 -0.22 -23.57 -10.76
CA ILE A 501 -1.22 -24.38 -11.49
C ILE A 501 -0.61 -25.04 -12.74
N ARG A 502 0.29 -24.35 -13.44
CA ARG A 502 1.10 -24.91 -14.55
C ARG A 502 2.05 -25.99 -14.07
N GLU A 503 2.57 -25.89 -12.84
CA GLU A 503 3.34 -26.96 -12.19
C GLU A 503 2.51 -28.25 -11.98
N GLU A 504 1.17 -28.16 -11.87
CA GLU A 504 0.29 -29.33 -11.73
C GLU A 504 -0.08 -30.01 -13.06
N GLU A 505 -0.24 -29.30 -14.18
CA GLU A 505 -0.80 -29.90 -15.40
C GLU A 505 -0.15 -29.38 -16.70
N GLY A 506 0.51 -30.29 -17.42
CA GLY A 506 1.21 -30.01 -18.67
C GLY A 506 0.28 -29.46 -19.77
N GLU A 507 0.74 -28.38 -20.41
CA GLU A 507 0.10 -27.63 -21.49
C GLU A 507 -0.66 -28.51 -22.50
N LYS A 508 -1.98 -28.32 -22.56
CA LYS A 508 -2.77 -28.61 -23.76
C LYS A 508 -3.81 -27.51 -23.97
N GLY A 509 -3.81 -26.92 -25.16
CA GLY A 509 -4.88 -26.05 -25.63
C GLY A 509 -6.19 -26.81 -25.71
N LEU A 510 -7.25 -26.23 -25.15
CA LEU A 510 -8.57 -26.82 -24.96
C LEU A 510 -9.64 -25.89 -25.55
N SER A 511 -10.68 -26.50 -26.15
CA SER A 511 -11.84 -25.79 -26.73
C SER A 511 -12.88 -25.43 -25.67
N GLU A 512 -13.92 -24.62 -25.98
CA GLU A 512 -14.97 -24.25 -25.00
C GLU A 512 -15.69 -25.45 -24.34
N ASP A 513 -15.74 -26.61 -25.00
CA ASP A 513 -16.31 -27.85 -24.46
C ASP A 513 -15.36 -28.61 -23.50
N ASP A 514 -14.12 -28.15 -23.36
CA ASP A 514 -13.06 -28.77 -22.57
C ASP A 514 -12.72 -27.99 -21.28
N ILE A 515 -13.45 -26.91 -20.97
CA ILE A 515 -13.20 -26.07 -19.77
C ILE A 515 -13.51 -26.89 -18.49
N ASP A 516 -12.49 -27.18 -17.68
CA ASP A 516 -12.71 -27.77 -16.36
C ASP A 516 -13.30 -26.72 -15.42
N GLY A 517 -14.58 -26.87 -15.10
CA GLY A 517 -15.27 -26.00 -14.13
C GLY A 517 -14.61 -25.96 -12.74
N ALA A 518 -13.72 -26.89 -12.40
CA ALA A 518 -12.91 -26.82 -11.19
C ALA A 518 -11.81 -25.75 -11.23
N GLU A 519 -11.36 -25.35 -12.41
CA GLU A 519 -10.32 -24.32 -12.60
C GLU A 519 -10.89 -22.90 -12.55
N GLN A 520 -12.20 -22.79 -12.71
CA GLN A 520 -12.92 -21.51 -12.72
C GLN A 520 -13.21 -20.96 -11.32
N TYR A 521 -12.80 -21.67 -10.25
CA TYR A 521 -13.02 -21.27 -8.86
C TYR A 521 -11.76 -21.40 -8.02
N VAL A 522 -11.67 -20.56 -6.99
CA VAL A 522 -10.68 -20.64 -5.92
C VAL A 522 -11.39 -20.93 -4.60
N VAL A 523 -10.71 -21.64 -3.70
CA VAL A 523 -11.25 -22.05 -2.40
C VAL A 523 -10.43 -21.39 -1.30
N PHE A 524 -11.14 -20.77 -0.36
CA PHE A 524 -10.58 -20.21 0.86
C PHE A 524 -11.18 -20.89 2.08
N GLU A 525 -10.43 -20.88 3.17
CA GLU A 525 -10.94 -21.21 4.48
C GLU A 525 -10.76 -20.03 5.44
N THR A 526 -11.76 -19.77 6.26
CA THR A 526 -11.80 -18.62 7.16
C THR A 526 -12.62 -18.90 8.41
N ASN A 527 -12.29 -18.23 9.52
CA ASN A 527 -13.16 -18.11 10.70
C ASN A 527 -13.92 -16.77 10.76
N HIS A 528 -13.79 -15.92 9.74
CA HIS A 528 -14.31 -14.56 9.73
C HIS A 528 -15.84 -14.54 9.75
N PRO A 529 -16.48 -13.66 10.53
CA PRO A 529 -17.95 -13.60 10.64
C PRO A 529 -18.65 -13.12 9.37
N LEU A 530 -17.97 -12.43 8.45
CA LEU A 530 -18.53 -12.09 7.13
C LEU A 530 -18.94 -13.34 6.34
N ALA A 531 -18.26 -14.47 6.54
CA ALA A 531 -18.61 -15.72 5.87
C ALA A 531 -19.71 -16.51 6.60
N ASN A 532 -20.41 -15.95 7.59
CA ASN A 532 -21.52 -16.67 8.23
C ASN A 532 -22.67 -16.82 7.23
N LYS A 533 -23.30 -17.99 7.18
CA LYS A 533 -24.55 -18.22 6.41
C LYS A 533 -25.79 -17.86 7.20
N ARG A 534 -25.65 -17.63 8.51
CA ARG A 534 -26.77 -17.35 9.41
C ARG A 534 -26.50 -16.08 10.23
N GLY A 535 -27.41 -15.13 10.16
CA GLY A 535 -27.34 -13.84 10.84
C GLY A 535 -28.32 -13.70 12.02
N GLY A 536 -28.01 -12.78 12.94
CA GLY A 536 -28.91 -12.33 14.01
C GLY A 536 -29.18 -13.35 15.14
N ARG A 537 -30.02 -12.95 16.11
CA ARG A 537 -30.43 -13.80 17.25
C ARG A 537 -31.20 -15.06 16.83
N ASN A 538 -31.86 -15.03 15.67
CA ASN A 538 -32.74 -16.09 15.19
C ASN A 538 -32.06 -17.11 14.25
N ARG A 539 -30.78 -16.92 13.90
CA ARG A 539 -30.05 -17.77 12.93
C ARG A 539 -30.76 -17.87 11.57
N GLU A 540 -31.32 -16.76 11.09
CA GLU A 540 -31.95 -16.70 9.76
C GLU A 540 -30.87 -16.81 8.68
N THR A 541 -31.18 -17.53 7.59
CA THR A 541 -30.26 -17.69 6.47
C THR A 541 -30.03 -16.32 5.81
N ILE A 542 -28.77 -15.93 5.68
CA ILE A 542 -28.38 -14.71 4.99
C ILE A 542 -28.72 -14.85 3.49
N PRO A 543 -29.34 -13.84 2.85
CA PRO A 543 -29.62 -13.85 1.42
C PRO A 543 -28.38 -14.16 0.56
N GLU A 544 -28.59 -14.73 -0.62
CA GLU A 544 -27.49 -15.09 -1.53
C GLU A 544 -26.68 -13.87 -1.99
N GLU A 545 -27.35 -12.77 -2.32
CA GLU A 545 -26.71 -11.49 -2.67
C GLU A 545 -25.77 -11.00 -1.55
N GLU A 546 -26.24 -11.00 -0.30
CA GLU A 546 -25.41 -10.61 0.86
C GLU A 546 -24.20 -11.55 1.05
N GLN A 547 -24.34 -12.85 0.77
CA GLN A 547 -23.21 -13.79 0.80
C GLN A 547 -22.19 -13.51 -0.31
N ILE A 548 -22.65 -13.11 -1.51
CA ILE A 548 -21.79 -12.70 -2.62
C ILE A 548 -21.01 -11.43 -2.26
N HIS A 549 -21.70 -10.38 -1.77
CA HIS A 549 -21.07 -9.15 -1.28
C HIS A 549 -20.03 -9.42 -0.17
N ALA A 550 -20.36 -10.31 0.78
CA ALA A 550 -19.45 -10.67 1.85
C ALA A 550 -18.19 -11.41 1.34
N ALA A 551 -18.36 -12.31 0.37
CA ALA A 551 -17.25 -13.00 -0.28
C ALA A 551 -16.39 -12.03 -1.10
N ALA A 552 -16.99 -11.14 -1.89
CA ALA A 552 -16.29 -10.10 -2.64
C ALA A 552 -15.42 -9.23 -1.74
N ARG A 553 -15.95 -8.76 -0.61
CA ARG A 553 -15.17 -8.00 0.38
C ARG A 553 -13.99 -8.80 0.96
N MET A 554 -14.17 -10.10 1.21
CA MET A 554 -13.06 -10.95 1.70
C MET A 554 -11.97 -11.12 0.63
N ILE A 555 -12.34 -11.31 -0.63
CA ILE A 555 -11.36 -11.43 -1.73
C ILE A 555 -10.63 -10.12 -1.97
N ARG A 556 -11.33 -8.98 -1.90
CA ARG A 556 -10.70 -7.65 -1.94
C ARG A 556 -9.63 -7.51 -0.86
N ASN A 557 -9.99 -7.85 0.39
CA ASN A 557 -9.02 -7.85 1.49
C ASN A 557 -7.85 -8.81 1.20
N TYR A 558 -8.09 -9.99 0.64
CA TYR A 558 -7.01 -10.91 0.28
C TYR A 558 -6.07 -10.33 -0.79
N GLY A 559 -6.59 -9.51 -1.71
CA GLY A 559 -5.81 -8.78 -2.72
C GLY A 559 -4.71 -7.90 -2.13
N ASP A 560 -4.92 -7.34 -0.93
CA ASP A 560 -3.92 -6.57 -0.18
C ASP A 560 -2.61 -7.36 0.06
N ARG A 561 -2.68 -8.71 0.02
CA ARG A 561 -1.51 -9.60 0.12
C ARG A 561 -0.58 -9.51 -1.10
N TRP A 562 -1.03 -9.06 -2.27
CA TRP A 562 -0.23 -9.00 -3.51
C TRP A 562 1.07 -8.24 -3.34
N GLY A 563 1.01 -7.16 -2.56
CA GLY A 563 2.16 -6.31 -2.32
C GLY A 563 3.40 -7.06 -1.80
N ILE A 564 3.19 -8.18 -1.13
CA ILE A 564 4.21 -9.00 -0.51
C ILE A 564 5.16 -9.63 -1.53
N GLU A 565 4.63 -10.17 -2.63
CA GLU A 565 5.44 -10.88 -3.63
C GLU A 565 6.42 -9.91 -4.29
N ASN A 566 5.92 -8.73 -4.65
CA ASN A 566 6.74 -7.62 -5.10
C ASN A 566 7.69 -7.13 -3.99
N GLY A 567 7.20 -7.04 -2.74
CA GLY A 567 7.98 -6.72 -1.55
C GLY A 567 9.21 -7.60 -1.35
N TYR A 568 9.10 -8.91 -1.55
CA TYR A 568 10.24 -9.82 -1.39
C TYR A 568 11.24 -9.77 -2.54
N LYS A 569 10.78 -9.58 -3.78
CA LYS A 569 11.69 -9.25 -4.90
C LYS A 569 12.56 -8.05 -4.50
N LYS A 570 11.95 -7.05 -3.84
CA LYS A 570 12.63 -5.85 -3.33
C LYS A 570 13.57 -6.13 -2.14
N VAL A 571 13.17 -6.93 -1.15
CA VAL A 571 14.06 -7.38 -0.05
C VAL A 571 15.34 -8.03 -0.57
N GLY A 572 15.27 -8.74 -1.71
CA GLY A 572 16.42 -9.32 -2.39
C GLY A 572 17.55 -8.32 -2.69
N HIS A 573 17.21 -7.06 -2.99
CA HIS A 573 18.20 -5.99 -3.21
C HIS A 573 18.96 -5.60 -1.93
N PHE A 574 18.37 -5.85 -0.76
CA PHE A 574 18.96 -5.56 0.54
C PHE A 574 19.69 -6.77 1.14
N LEU A 575 19.58 -7.96 0.53
CA LEU A 575 20.11 -9.21 1.08
C LEU A 575 21.54 -9.48 0.61
N PRO A 576 22.55 -9.47 1.50
CA PRO A 576 23.92 -9.83 1.12
C PRO A 576 24.02 -11.25 0.56
N ARG A 577 24.78 -11.42 -0.53
CA ARG A 577 25.16 -12.76 -1.02
C ARG A 577 25.99 -13.48 0.05
N SER A 578 25.77 -14.78 0.22
CA SER A 578 26.53 -15.58 1.19
C SER A 578 26.77 -16.98 0.66
N GLY A 579 28.02 -17.43 0.74
CA GLY A 579 28.40 -18.82 0.47
C GLY A 579 28.28 -19.74 1.69
N SER A 580 27.84 -19.24 2.84
CA SER A 580 27.78 -20.05 4.06
C SER A 580 26.59 -21.02 4.07
N LYS A 581 26.77 -22.22 4.63
CA LYS A 581 25.66 -23.14 4.99
C LYS A 581 25.05 -22.83 6.37
N ASP A 582 25.63 -21.88 7.11
CA ASP A 582 25.21 -21.57 8.47
C ASP A 582 23.88 -20.79 8.46
N PRO A 583 22.79 -21.34 9.02
CA PRO A 583 21.48 -20.69 9.02
C PRO A 583 21.48 -19.39 9.83
N VAL A 584 22.32 -19.26 10.88
CA VAL A 584 22.41 -18.04 11.70
C VAL A 584 22.97 -16.89 10.87
N LEU A 585 24.04 -17.14 10.11
CA LEU A 585 24.63 -16.12 9.24
C LEU A 585 23.66 -15.61 8.18
N ARG A 586 22.92 -16.54 7.57
CA ARG A 586 21.94 -16.19 6.54
C ARG A 586 20.74 -15.47 7.12
N PHE A 587 20.27 -15.90 8.27
CA PHE A 587 19.15 -15.26 8.94
C PHE A 587 19.51 -13.87 9.46
N PHE A 588 20.73 -13.67 9.96
CA PHE A 588 21.22 -12.33 10.30
C PHE A 588 21.14 -11.39 9.10
N GLY A 589 21.70 -11.82 7.95
CA GLY A 589 21.65 -11.04 6.72
C GLY A 589 20.21 -10.75 6.26
N PHE A 590 19.33 -11.74 6.36
CA PHE A 590 17.92 -11.58 6.01
C PHE A 590 17.18 -10.59 6.92
N MET A 591 17.30 -10.73 8.24
CA MET A 591 16.61 -9.82 9.18
C MET A 591 17.17 -8.39 9.13
N PHE A 592 18.47 -8.25 8.90
CA PHE A 592 19.05 -6.92 8.66
C PHE A 592 18.53 -6.32 7.35
N ALA A 593 18.41 -7.12 6.29
CA ALA A 593 17.79 -6.71 5.03
C ALA A 593 16.32 -6.28 5.21
N CYS A 594 15.52 -7.02 5.99
CA CYS A 594 14.16 -6.61 6.33
C CYS A 594 14.12 -5.27 7.06
N THR A 595 15.08 -5.02 7.96
CA THR A 595 15.19 -3.73 8.68
C THR A 595 15.48 -2.58 7.71
N LEU A 596 16.40 -2.77 6.76
CA LEU A 596 16.69 -1.77 5.72
C LEU A 596 15.51 -1.59 4.76
N CYS A 597 14.81 -2.66 4.40
CA CYS A 597 13.62 -2.61 3.56
C CYS A 597 12.51 -1.77 4.22
N ASN A 598 12.28 -1.93 5.52
CA ASN A 598 11.33 -1.09 6.27
C ASN A 598 11.76 0.39 6.24
N CYS A 599 13.05 0.70 6.36
CA CYS A 599 13.54 2.08 6.24
C CYS A 599 13.34 2.65 4.84
N TRP A 600 13.60 1.85 3.81
CA TRP A 600 13.39 2.23 2.41
C TRP A 600 11.92 2.51 2.11
N ARG A 601 11.00 1.64 2.52
CA ARG A 601 9.57 1.85 2.29
C ARG A 601 9.02 3.09 2.98
N LEU A 602 9.62 3.49 4.11
CA LEU A 602 9.31 4.77 4.73
C LEU A 602 9.77 5.96 3.87
N VAL A 603 10.98 5.92 3.29
CA VAL A 603 11.44 6.97 2.35
C VAL A 603 10.54 7.04 1.13
N ASP A 604 10.24 5.89 0.54
CA ASP A 604 9.38 5.76 -0.63
C ASP A 604 8.01 6.40 -0.39
N LEU A 605 7.37 6.08 0.73
CA LEU A 605 6.12 6.71 1.14
C LEU A 605 6.24 8.23 1.30
N LEU A 606 7.29 8.72 1.97
CA LEU A 606 7.45 10.17 2.17
C LEU A 606 7.70 10.93 0.87
N VAL A 607 8.37 10.31 -0.11
CA VAL A 607 8.55 10.89 -1.45
C VAL A 607 7.23 10.87 -2.20
N LYS A 608 6.50 9.75 -2.19
CA LYS A 608 5.18 9.61 -2.78
C LYS A 608 4.19 10.65 -2.24
N LEU A 609 4.03 10.75 -0.92
CA LEU A 609 3.20 11.79 -0.29
C LEU A 609 3.65 13.22 -0.60
N SER A 610 4.86 13.42 -1.14
CA SER A 610 5.35 14.74 -1.56
C SER A 610 5.07 15.05 -3.03
N VAL A 611 4.74 14.06 -3.87
CA VAL A 611 4.61 14.20 -5.33
C VAL A 611 3.34 13.57 -5.93
N GLU A 612 2.67 12.69 -5.20
CA GLU A 612 1.42 12.00 -5.55
C GLU A 612 0.31 12.45 -4.59
N ASP A 613 -0.90 12.65 -5.12
CA ASP A 613 -2.09 13.06 -4.34
C ASP A 613 -2.78 11.85 -3.66
N ASP A 614 -2.76 10.68 -4.31
CA ASP A 614 -3.23 9.39 -3.76
C ASP A 614 -2.20 8.29 -4.09
N PRO A 615 -1.22 8.05 -3.21
CA PRO A 615 -0.08 7.21 -3.55
C PRO A 615 -0.47 5.73 -3.55
N ASP A 616 -0.23 5.07 -4.68
CA ASP A 616 -0.47 3.63 -4.78
C ASP A 616 0.57 2.80 -4.01
N TYR A 617 0.38 1.48 -4.01
CA TYR A 617 1.32 0.55 -3.37
C TYR A 617 2.70 0.49 -4.08
N THR A 618 2.75 0.73 -5.39
CA THR A 618 3.94 0.55 -6.23
C THR A 618 5.02 1.56 -5.87
N PRO A 619 6.24 1.15 -5.48
CA PRO A 619 7.27 2.10 -5.07
C PRO A 619 7.64 3.04 -6.20
N LEU A 620 7.63 4.32 -5.88
CA LEU A 620 8.15 5.38 -6.72
C LEU A 620 9.67 5.43 -6.64
N VAL A 621 10.23 5.23 -5.44
CA VAL A 621 11.67 5.19 -5.19
C VAL A 621 12.13 3.74 -5.24
N THR A 622 12.99 3.35 -6.19
CA THR A 622 13.49 1.98 -6.20
C THR A 622 14.44 1.70 -5.04
N ALA A 623 14.50 0.43 -4.63
CA ALA A 623 15.46 -0.03 -3.63
C ALA A 623 16.90 0.30 -4.02
N SER A 624 17.25 0.17 -5.31
CA SER A 624 18.58 0.49 -5.84
C SER A 624 18.95 1.96 -5.64
N ARG A 625 18.02 2.89 -5.88
CA ARG A 625 18.26 4.33 -5.68
C ARG A 625 18.39 4.70 -4.23
N PHE A 626 17.51 4.17 -3.38
CA PHE A 626 17.63 4.34 -1.93
C PHE A 626 19.00 3.84 -1.44
N LEU A 627 19.43 2.65 -1.88
CA LEU A 627 20.73 2.09 -1.53
C LEU A 627 21.90 2.97 -2.01
N ALA A 628 21.83 3.54 -3.21
CA ALA A 628 22.86 4.45 -3.71
C ALA A 628 22.98 5.74 -2.89
N VAL A 629 21.85 6.31 -2.45
CA VAL A 629 21.85 7.48 -1.56
C VAL A 629 22.38 7.08 -0.17
N ALA A 630 21.90 5.95 0.37
CA ALA A 630 22.36 5.42 1.65
C ALA A 630 23.87 5.12 1.66
N GLU A 631 24.44 4.61 0.56
CA GLU A 631 25.89 4.44 0.38
C GLU A 631 26.66 5.75 0.59
N GLY A 632 26.20 6.85 -0.02
CA GLY A 632 26.77 8.18 0.24
C GLY A 632 26.75 8.54 1.73
N MET A 633 25.65 8.24 2.41
CA MET A 633 25.43 8.54 3.83
C MET A 633 26.19 7.62 4.81
N PHE A 634 26.51 6.39 4.41
CA PHE A 634 27.41 5.49 5.16
C PHE A 634 28.88 5.96 5.17
N GLY A 635 29.18 7.09 4.50
CA GLY A 635 30.55 7.57 4.29
C GLY A 635 31.29 6.78 3.22
N LEU A 636 30.56 6.07 2.35
CA LEU A 636 31.09 5.32 1.18
C LEU A 636 31.15 6.18 -0.09
N GLY A 637 30.86 7.48 0.02
CA GLY A 637 30.97 8.45 -1.07
C GLY A 637 32.42 8.90 -1.30
N SER A 638 33.05 8.34 -2.33
CA SER A 638 34.26 8.78 -3.04
C SER A 638 35.43 9.31 -2.20
N LYS A 639 36.48 8.50 -2.08
CA LYS A 639 37.84 9.01 -1.85
C LYS A 639 38.32 9.75 -3.12
N PRO A 640 38.82 10.99 -3.04
CA PRO A 640 39.44 11.62 -4.21
C PRO A 640 40.61 10.75 -4.70
N PRO A 641 40.87 10.69 -6.03
CA PRO A 641 41.95 9.88 -6.57
C PRO A 641 43.28 10.28 -5.91
N PRO A 642 44.18 9.30 -5.66
CA PRO A 642 45.48 9.62 -5.08
C PRO A 642 46.25 10.56 -6.02
N ASP A 643 46.84 11.60 -5.45
CA ASP A 643 47.71 12.57 -6.13
C ASP A 643 48.90 11.90 -6.85
#